data_AF-A0A1S6IQW5-F1
#
_entry.id   AF-A0A1S6IQW5-F1
#
_cell.length_a   1.000
_cell.length_b   1.000
_cell.length_c   1.000
_cell.angle_alpha   90.00
_cell.angle_beta   90.00
_cell.angle_gamma   90.00
#
_symmetry.space_group_name_H-M   'P 1'
#
loop_
_entity.id
_entity.type
_entity.pdbx_description
1 polymer ?
#
loop_
_entity_poly.entity_id
_entity_poly.type
_entity_poly.pdbx_seq_one_letter_code
_entity_poly.pdbx_strand_id
1 'polypeptide(L)'
;MHLIDKEAGITAMEERLRGMEYNIKGNMALSSLPALREAFQAYPDHPQVNYLLGLSYFKRHDYQKAMAFSQKAVDLKPTQDNYLVLLAQLYNHLKLPQDAEHLAARAYEANSSNWEAAKILSEMAFGRNQLDKSLELIEGILKERPKTYASHRLKTKILLQKEAPVETILAAIAESEKYGYDDDIEYDRVYAYYIHGDFEECRKMFEYLKQTRPLSPSTAKVASLIASMQPNKNKREQSGDFFNFEPSQPYKKTKPSLEHSLEELNQLVGLDEVKREVNQIVKLMEYDKRRAYMLSIEKKEEASYHFAFSGNPGTGKTTVARILGDIFAALGILETGQLVEVDRSDLVGGYMGQTAQKTREAIESAKGGVLFIDEAYSLASGKSDQSDYGSEALEVLIKAMEDYRKDFIVILAGYDNGMKELLKSNPGLSSRINMQINFDDFTDYELLAIAKKQAENNHYTLTEDAEKAFLVRINQEKVLPQFANARAVRNIMEAAMRERAFRLSDQSVTEEDLVILEPLDFGINPEQLFGDDIKDLMGELQALVGLDDVKEQVKSIINYVRAEKRREEHGYQLNDLALHMVFTGKPGTGKTTIARLISQILKSIGVLKRGHMIEVTRDDLVGQYIGQTGPKTLEKIKEAYGGVLFIDEAYSLYSGSQNDFGFEAISTLIKEMEDNRDKLVVIMAGYPVEMERMLSMNAGIRSRIAYTIDFPDYSSDELLEIFVMAAHQQGFIVTEETKEKVQQVFADGFSKRDQHFGNARAARSLFEKAKLQQSNRLALDEEADLFTLLPQDIKETF
;
A
#
# COMPACT_ATOMS: atom_id res chain seq x y z
N MET A 1 -29.45 44.09 31.04
CA MET A 1 -28.49 43.50 31.99
C MET A 1 -28.00 42.12 31.52
N HIS A 2 -28.88 41.21 31.06
CA HIS A 2 -28.48 39.88 30.55
C HIS A 2 -27.67 39.82 29.22
N LEU A 3 -27.66 40.87 28.40
CA LEU A 3 -26.86 40.92 27.17
C LEU A 3 -25.42 41.42 27.44
N ILE A 4 -25.26 42.31 28.42
CA ILE A 4 -23.97 42.91 28.80
C ILE A 4 -23.07 41.87 29.50
N ASP A 5 -23.66 40.94 30.28
CA ASP A 5 -22.94 39.82 30.90
C ASP A 5 -22.47 38.76 29.88
N LYS A 6 -23.18 38.58 28.76
CA LYS A 6 -22.75 37.65 27.70
C LYS A 6 -21.59 38.21 26.89
N GLU A 7 -21.59 39.50 26.57
CA GLU A 7 -20.47 40.16 25.87
C GLU A 7 -19.20 40.22 26.73
N ALA A 8 -19.33 40.47 28.04
CA ALA A 8 -18.21 40.41 28.97
C ALA A 8 -17.60 38.99 29.11
N GLY A 9 -18.46 37.96 29.13
CA GLY A 9 -18.03 36.56 29.15
C GLY A 9 -17.35 36.09 27.86
N ILE A 10 -17.84 36.53 26.70
CA ILE A 10 -17.22 36.23 25.39
C ILE A 10 -15.84 36.87 25.29
N THR A 11 -15.70 38.12 25.73
CA THR A 11 -14.41 38.85 25.67
C THR A 11 -13.35 38.19 26.58
N ALA A 12 -13.73 37.82 27.81
CA ALA A 12 -12.84 37.10 28.73
C ALA A 12 -12.46 35.69 28.22
N MET A 13 -13.38 35.02 27.51
CA MET A 13 -13.11 33.75 26.86
C MET A 13 -12.12 33.91 25.68
N GLU A 14 -12.29 34.92 24.83
CA GLU A 14 -11.40 35.19 23.70
C GLU A 14 -9.95 35.47 24.14
N GLU A 15 -9.76 36.23 25.21
CA GLU A 15 -8.43 36.44 25.81
C GLU A 15 -7.81 35.13 26.31
N ARG A 16 -8.62 34.28 26.94
CA ARG A 16 -8.18 32.95 27.41
C ARG A 16 -7.81 32.03 26.25
N LEU A 17 -8.56 32.04 25.16
CA LEU A 17 -8.28 31.26 23.95
C LEU A 17 -6.98 31.73 23.26
N ARG A 18 -6.71 33.04 23.22
CA ARG A 18 -5.42 33.57 22.71
C ARG A 18 -4.23 33.10 23.56
N GLY A 19 -4.37 33.10 24.88
CA GLY A 19 -3.35 32.55 25.79
C GLY A 19 -3.10 31.05 25.56
N MET A 20 -4.17 30.27 25.31
CA MET A 20 -4.04 28.84 24.97
C MET A 20 -3.34 28.61 23.62
N GLU A 21 -3.63 29.43 22.61
CA GLU A 21 -2.96 29.33 21.30
C GLU A 21 -1.44 29.43 21.43
N TYR A 22 -0.97 30.41 22.20
CA TYR A 22 0.46 30.61 22.47
C TYR A 22 1.08 29.37 23.12
N ASN A 23 0.42 28.81 24.14
CA ASN A 23 0.90 27.62 24.86
C ASN A 23 0.94 26.37 23.97
N ILE A 24 -0.06 26.17 23.11
CA ILE A 24 -0.12 25.01 22.20
C ILE A 24 0.97 25.11 21.13
N LYS A 25 1.20 26.31 20.56
CA LYS A 25 2.30 26.55 19.60
C LYS A 25 3.67 26.33 20.23
N GLY A 26 3.82 26.64 21.53
CA GLY A 26 5.02 26.38 22.34
C GLY A 26 5.19 24.94 22.86
N ASN A 27 4.48 23.94 22.30
CA ASN A 27 4.53 22.51 22.67
C ASN A 27 3.94 22.11 24.04
N MET A 28 3.06 22.91 24.66
CA MET A 28 2.32 22.52 25.88
C MET A 28 0.92 21.94 25.60
N ALA A 29 0.73 21.18 24.53
CA ALA A 29 -0.60 20.76 24.04
C ALA A 29 -1.43 19.87 25.01
N LEU A 30 -0.80 19.21 25.99
CA LEU A 30 -1.48 18.30 26.91
C LEU A 30 -2.33 19.01 27.98
N SER A 31 -1.92 20.20 28.43
CA SER A 31 -2.59 20.91 29.53
C SER A 31 -3.83 21.70 29.09
N SER A 32 -3.97 21.99 27.79
CA SER A 32 -5.04 22.82 27.24
C SER A 32 -6.29 22.06 26.79
N LEU A 33 -6.18 20.76 26.50
CA LEU A 33 -7.26 19.94 25.93
C LEU A 33 -8.52 19.81 26.81
N PRO A 34 -8.43 19.58 28.13
CA PRO A 34 -9.62 19.53 28.98
C PRO A 34 -10.42 20.84 28.96
N ALA A 35 -9.73 21.98 29.06
CA ALA A 35 -10.36 23.30 29.01
C ALA A 35 -10.94 23.62 27.63
N LEU A 36 -10.29 23.18 26.54
CA LEU A 36 -10.83 23.32 25.18
C LEU A 36 -12.05 22.44 24.93
N ARG A 37 -12.13 21.24 25.53
CA ARG A 37 -13.32 20.37 25.45
C ARG A 37 -14.52 20.98 26.19
N GLU A 38 -14.28 21.58 27.35
CA GLU A 38 -15.32 22.32 28.10
C GLU A 38 -15.81 23.54 27.29
N ALA A 39 -14.88 24.32 26.72
CA ALA A 39 -15.23 25.44 25.83
C ALA A 39 -16.01 24.99 24.60
N PHE A 40 -15.68 23.81 24.04
CA PHE A 40 -16.41 23.24 22.91
C PHE A 40 -17.81 22.75 23.28
N GLN A 41 -18.00 22.19 24.48
CA GLN A 41 -19.34 21.83 24.95
C GLN A 41 -20.25 23.05 25.09
N ALA A 42 -19.70 24.17 25.58
CA ALA A 42 -20.43 25.42 25.71
C ALA A 42 -20.66 26.13 24.36
N TYR A 43 -19.69 26.06 23.44
CA TYR A 43 -19.71 26.76 22.15
C TYR A 43 -19.19 25.89 20.99
N PRO A 44 -19.97 24.89 20.52
CA PRO A 44 -19.53 23.93 19.49
C PRO A 44 -19.21 24.54 18.12
N ASP A 45 -19.80 25.70 17.81
CA ASP A 45 -19.66 26.42 16.54
C ASP A 45 -18.77 27.66 16.67
N HIS A 46 -17.95 27.75 17.74
CA HIS A 46 -16.99 28.83 17.86
C HIS A 46 -15.73 28.54 17.02
N PRO A 47 -15.36 29.40 16.05
CA PRO A 47 -14.28 29.11 15.10
C PRO A 47 -12.91 28.93 15.79
N GLN A 48 -12.57 29.80 16.74
CA GLN A 48 -11.29 29.71 17.48
C GLN A 48 -11.19 28.44 18.34
N VAL A 49 -12.32 27.94 18.89
CA VAL A 49 -12.31 26.73 19.73
C VAL A 49 -12.06 25.51 18.86
N ASN A 50 -12.72 25.43 17.71
CA ASN A 50 -12.50 24.37 16.72
C ASN A 50 -11.06 24.40 16.19
N TYR A 51 -10.52 25.58 15.87
CA TYR A 51 -9.12 25.72 15.45
C TYR A 51 -8.14 25.24 16.53
N LEU A 52 -8.32 25.63 17.80
CA LEU A 52 -7.42 25.22 18.88
C LEU A 52 -7.50 23.74 19.22
N LEU A 53 -8.69 23.12 19.09
CA LEU A 53 -8.83 21.67 19.17
C LEU A 53 -8.13 20.98 18.01
N GLY A 54 -8.33 21.47 16.78
CA GLY A 54 -7.64 20.99 15.58
C GLY A 54 -6.12 21.04 15.75
N LEU A 55 -5.59 22.18 16.21
CA LEU A 55 -4.17 22.39 16.47
C LEU A 55 -3.65 21.46 17.58
N SER A 56 -4.42 21.25 18.64
CA SER A 56 -4.06 20.36 19.74
C SER A 56 -3.99 18.90 19.30
N TYR A 57 -4.94 18.43 18.49
CA TYR A 57 -4.91 17.07 17.93
C TYR A 57 -3.79 16.90 16.90
N PHE A 58 -3.54 17.92 16.09
CA PHE A 58 -2.42 17.94 15.14
C PHE A 58 -1.07 17.74 15.84
N LYS A 59 -0.84 18.48 16.94
CA LYS A 59 0.37 18.33 17.78
C LYS A 59 0.49 16.97 18.47
N ARG A 60 -0.60 16.20 18.57
CA ARG A 60 -0.64 14.83 19.12
C ARG A 60 -0.60 13.75 18.05
N HIS A 61 -0.42 14.12 16.78
CA HIS A 61 -0.45 13.21 15.64
C HIS A 61 -1.81 12.48 15.45
N ASP A 62 -2.89 12.98 16.04
CA ASP A 62 -4.26 12.50 15.80
C ASP A 62 -4.85 13.26 14.61
N TYR A 63 -4.37 12.94 13.41
CA TYR A 63 -4.67 13.68 12.19
C TYR A 63 -6.15 13.60 11.77
N GLN A 64 -6.85 12.51 12.10
CA GLN A 64 -8.28 12.36 11.81
C GLN A 64 -9.12 13.36 12.58
N LYS A 65 -8.94 13.47 13.91
CA LYS A 65 -9.66 14.48 14.69
C LYS A 65 -9.21 15.89 14.35
N ALA A 66 -7.90 16.09 14.13
CA ALA A 66 -7.37 17.37 13.71
C ALA A 66 -8.03 17.88 12.43
N MET A 67 -8.22 17.00 11.45
CA MET A 67 -8.90 17.32 10.19
C MET A 67 -10.34 17.79 10.41
N ALA A 68 -11.13 17.03 11.18
CA ALA A 68 -12.54 17.37 11.41
C ALA A 68 -12.71 18.75 12.08
N PHE A 69 -11.90 19.05 13.11
CA PHE A 69 -11.98 20.32 13.82
C PHE A 69 -11.40 21.49 13.02
N SER A 70 -10.30 21.28 12.30
CA SER A 70 -9.71 22.32 11.43
C SER A 70 -10.60 22.67 10.25
N GLN A 71 -11.24 21.66 9.61
CA GLN A 71 -12.20 21.90 8.53
C GLN A 71 -13.38 22.72 9.04
N LYS A 72 -13.97 22.35 10.19
CA LYS A 72 -15.07 23.11 10.80
C LYS A 72 -14.67 24.55 11.12
N ALA A 73 -13.44 24.80 11.58
CA ALA A 73 -12.95 26.15 11.83
C ALA A 73 -12.85 27.01 10.56
N VAL A 74 -12.38 26.40 9.46
CA VAL A 74 -12.33 27.05 8.14
C VAL A 74 -13.73 27.30 7.57
N ASP A 75 -14.65 26.36 7.71
CA ASP A 75 -16.04 26.53 7.24
C ASP A 75 -16.73 27.70 7.95
N LEU A 76 -16.45 27.88 9.24
CA LEU A 76 -16.99 28.98 10.06
C LEU A 76 -16.33 30.33 9.76
N LYS A 77 -15.03 30.36 9.42
CA LYS A 77 -14.30 31.57 9.01
C LYS A 77 -13.34 31.29 7.84
N PRO A 78 -13.83 31.33 6.59
CA PRO A 78 -13.07 30.89 5.41
C PRO A 78 -11.89 31.79 5.00
N THR A 79 -11.80 33.00 5.54
CA THR A 79 -10.76 34.00 5.22
C THR A 79 -9.68 34.10 6.29
N GLN A 80 -9.79 33.35 7.39
CA GLN A 80 -8.83 33.42 8.47
C GLN A 80 -7.56 32.62 8.11
N ASP A 81 -6.44 33.33 7.98
CA ASP A 81 -5.15 32.82 7.54
C ASP A 81 -4.59 31.67 8.39
N ASN A 82 -4.56 31.78 9.72
CA ASN A 82 -4.04 30.73 10.60
C ASN A 82 -4.88 29.42 10.54
N TYR A 83 -6.18 29.50 10.24
CA TYR A 83 -7.02 28.31 10.10
C TYR A 83 -6.74 27.59 8.78
N LEU A 84 -6.65 28.37 7.70
CA LEU A 84 -6.28 27.88 6.36
C LEU A 84 -4.90 27.23 6.37
N VAL A 85 -3.92 27.83 7.06
CA VAL A 85 -2.57 27.26 7.21
C VAL A 85 -2.58 25.92 7.94
N LEU A 86 -3.30 25.81 9.07
CA LEU A 86 -3.37 24.54 9.82
C LEU A 86 -3.99 23.44 8.97
N LEU A 87 -5.02 23.77 8.20
CA LEU A 87 -5.65 22.83 7.27
C LEU A 87 -4.70 22.47 6.10
N ALA A 88 -3.95 23.43 5.57
CA ALA A 88 -2.92 23.19 4.56
C ALA A 88 -1.82 22.25 5.07
N GLN A 89 -1.36 22.42 6.32
CA GLN A 89 -0.40 21.52 6.96
C GLN A 89 -0.95 20.10 7.08
N LEU A 90 -2.23 19.94 7.43
CA LEU A 90 -2.90 18.64 7.51
C LEU A 90 -2.98 17.96 6.13
N TYR A 91 -3.37 18.67 5.09
CA TYR A 91 -3.38 18.14 3.72
C TYR A 91 -1.98 17.74 3.23
N ASN A 92 -0.94 18.50 3.60
CA ASN A 92 0.44 18.14 3.29
C ASN A 92 0.85 16.83 3.98
N HIS A 93 0.44 16.61 5.23
CA HIS A 93 0.65 15.34 5.94
C HIS A 93 -0.08 14.15 5.31
N LEU A 94 -1.25 14.37 4.73
CA LEU A 94 -2.02 13.36 4.00
C LEU A 94 -1.54 13.12 2.56
N LYS A 95 -0.41 13.74 2.16
CA LYS A 95 0.14 13.66 0.80
C LYS A 95 -0.83 14.16 -0.28
N LEU A 96 -1.60 15.21 0.05
CA LEU A 96 -2.48 15.93 -0.86
C LEU A 96 -1.90 17.35 -1.11
N PRO A 97 -0.82 17.47 -1.90
CA PRO A 97 -0.06 18.72 -2.02
C PRO A 97 -0.83 19.83 -2.77
N GLN A 98 -1.77 19.48 -3.64
CA GLN A 98 -2.57 20.46 -4.40
C GLN A 98 -3.55 21.21 -3.49
N ASP A 99 -4.27 20.48 -2.62
CA ASP A 99 -5.18 21.08 -1.64
C ASP A 99 -4.43 21.94 -0.62
N ALA A 100 -3.27 21.45 -0.17
CA ALA A 100 -2.39 22.20 0.71
C ALA A 100 -1.91 23.51 0.08
N GLU A 101 -1.53 23.50 -1.20
CA GLU A 101 -1.09 24.71 -1.91
C GLU A 101 -2.23 25.71 -2.04
N HIS A 102 -3.41 25.26 -2.48
CA HIS A 102 -4.56 26.12 -2.67
C HIS A 102 -4.95 26.84 -1.37
N LEU A 103 -4.93 26.11 -0.25
CA LEU A 103 -5.21 26.69 1.07
C LEU A 103 -4.09 27.63 1.56
N ALA A 104 -2.83 27.29 1.32
CA ALA A 104 -1.70 28.15 1.66
C ALA A 104 -1.69 29.44 0.83
N ALA A 105 -2.04 29.37 -0.46
CA ALA A 105 -2.19 30.53 -1.35
C ALA A 105 -3.29 31.45 -0.84
N ARG A 106 -4.46 30.91 -0.51
CA ARG A 106 -5.57 31.68 0.10
C ARG A 106 -5.18 32.31 1.43
N ALA A 107 -4.42 31.60 2.27
CA ALA A 107 -3.93 32.15 3.53
C ALA A 107 -2.97 33.31 3.32
N TYR A 108 -2.08 33.19 2.32
CA TYR A 108 -1.11 34.22 1.97
C TYR A 108 -1.76 35.44 1.29
N GLU A 109 -2.81 35.23 0.48
CA GLU A 109 -3.64 36.31 -0.07
C GLU A 109 -4.39 37.07 1.02
N ALA A 110 -4.89 36.35 2.04
CA ALA A 110 -5.56 36.96 3.18
C ALA A 110 -4.58 37.73 4.09
N ASN A 111 -3.36 37.23 4.25
CA ASN A 111 -2.30 37.86 5.03
C ASN A 111 -0.91 37.55 4.44
N SER A 112 -0.36 38.51 3.69
CA SER A 112 0.95 38.36 3.03
C SER A 112 2.13 38.34 4.00
N SER A 113 1.93 38.69 5.28
CA SER A 113 2.91 38.52 6.36
C SER A 113 2.80 37.16 7.07
N ASN A 114 1.93 36.25 6.62
CA ASN A 114 1.84 34.92 7.23
C ASN A 114 3.01 34.03 6.77
N TRP A 115 4.05 33.97 7.62
CA TRP A 115 5.26 33.20 7.35
C TRP A 115 5.03 31.68 7.18
N GLU A 116 4.00 31.09 7.82
CA GLU A 116 3.71 29.65 7.69
C GLU A 116 3.15 29.33 6.31
N ALA A 117 2.26 30.20 5.80
CA ALA A 117 1.76 30.13 4.44
C ALA A 117 2.88 30.35 3.41
N ALA A 118 3.70 31.39 3.60
CA ALA A 118 4.84 31.68 2.74
C ALA A 118 5.85 30.53 2.70
N LYS A 119 6.06 29.83 3.83
CA LYS A 119 6.96 28.67 3.91
C LYS A 119 6.43 27.51 3.05
N ILE A 120 5.16 27.15 3.20
CA ILE A 120 4.53 26.07 2.42
C ILE A 120 4.61 26.39 0.91
N LEU A 121 4.27 27.62 0.53
CA LEU A 121 4.34 28.07 -0.87
C LEU A 121 5.78 28.07 -1.40
N SER A 122 6.77 28.42 -0.58
CA SER A 122 8.18 28.39 -0.97
C SER A 122 8.69 26.97 -1.19
N GLU A 123 8.36 26.02 -0.30
CA GLU A 123 8.70 24.60 -0.44
C GLU A 123 8.07 23.99 -1.71
N MET A 124 6.82 24.34 -2.00
CA MET A 124 6.13 23.91 -3.22
C MET A 124 6.73 24.54 -4.48
N ALA A 125 7.05 25.84 -4.45
CA ALA A 125 7.72 26.52 -5.55
C ALA A 125 9.11 25.91 -5.82
N PHE A 126 9.86 25.57 -4.76
CA PHE A 126 11.14 24.86 -4.87
C PHE A 126 10.98 23.49 -5.54
N GLY A 127 10.01 22.68 -5.10
CA GLY A 127 9.71 21.38 -5.70
C GLY A 127 9.30 21.44 -7.18
N ARG A 128 8.71 22.55 -7.62
CA ARG A 128 8.36 22.81 -9.04
C ARG A 128 9.44 23.53 -9.83
N ASN A 129 10.65 23.64 -9.29
CA ASN A 129 11.76 24.35 -9.90
C ASN A 129 11.47 25.85 -10.18
N GLN A 130 10.52 26.47 -9.46
CA GLN A 130 10.22 27.91 -9.51
C GLN A 130 11.11 28.67 -8.52
N LEU A 131 12.42 28.63 -8.77
CA LEU A 131 13.45 29.02 -7.80
C LEU A 131 13.40 30.51 -7.42
N ASP A 132 13.07 31.41 -8.36
CA ASP A 132 12.95 32.85 -8.08
C ASP A 132 11.79 33.16 -7.11
N LYS A 133 10.63 32.57 -7.38
CA LYS A 133 9.44 32.71 -6.52
C LYS A 133 9.70 32.12 -5.13
N SER A 134 10.35 30.96 -5.08
CA SER A 134 10.72 30.31 -3.82
C SER A 134 11.69 31.16 -3.00
N LEU A 135 12.68 31.78 -3.66
CA LEU A 135 13.66 32.67 -3.03
C LEU A 135 13.01 33.94 -2.49
N GLU A 136 12.15 34.59 -3.28
CA GLU A 136 11.42 35.80 -2.87
C GLU A 136 10.60 35.57 -1.59
N LEU A 137 9.84 34.48 -1.54
CA LEU A 137 9.03 34.10 -0.38
C LEU A 137 9.90 33.86 0.88
N ILE A 138 11.03 33.17 0.73
CA ILE A 138 11.94 32.88 1.85
C ILE A 138 12.66 34.13 2.34
N GLU A 139 13.04 35.04 1.45
CA GLU A 139 13.61 36.32 1.84
C GLU A 139 12.59 37.20 2.57
N GLY A 140 11.31 37.13 2.18
CA GLY A 140 10.20 37.71 2.93
C GLY A 140 10.14 37.18 4.36
N ILE A 141 10.16 35.85 4.53
CA ILE A 141 10.16 35.21 5.86
C ILE A 141 11.37 35.64 6.69
N LEU A 142 12.57 35.67 6.10
CA LEU A 142 13.80 36.01 6.80
C LEU A 142 13.89 37.49 7.21
N LYS A 143 13.20 38.40 6.51
CA LYS A 143 13.07 39.81 6.95
C LYS A 143 12.29 39.93 8.26
N GLU A 144 11.20 39.18 8.41
CA GLU A 144 10.38 39.20 9.62
C GLU A 144 10.94 38.30 10.73
N ARG A 145 11.55 37.17 10.36
CA ARG A 145 12.03 36.13 11.28
C ARG A 145 13.47 35.71 10.94
N PRO A 146 14.46 36.58 11.23
CA PRO A 146 15.85 36.38 10.80
C PRO A 146 16.54 35.18 11.43
N LYS A 147 16.03 34.66 12.56
CA LYS A 147 16.63 33.54 13.31
C LYS A 147 16.08 32.16 12.93
N THR A 148 15.35 32.05 11.81
CA THR A 148 14.67 30.81 11.43
C THR A 148 15.60 29.89 10.66
N TYR A 149 16.18 28.90 11.33
CA TYR A 149 17.12 27.95 10.73
C TYR A 149 16.59 27.26 9.46
N ALA A 150 15.37 26.72 9.51
CA ALA A 150 14.76 26.02 8.37
C ALA A 150 14.64 26.90 7.12
N SER A 151 14.39 28.20 7.28
CA SER A 151 14.30 29.15 6.16
C SER A 151 15.67 29.45 5.55
N HIS A 152 16.72 29.57 6.36
CA HIS A 152 18.10 29.71 5.86
C HIS A 152 18.60 28.46 5.13
N ARG A 153 18.21 27.26 5.61
CA ARG A 153 18.53 26.00 4.93
C ARG A 153 17.81 25.86 3.59
N LEU A 154 16.52 26.21 3.51
CA LEU A 154 15.82 26.23 2.23
C LEU A 154 16.41 27.27 1.27
N LYS A 155 16.79 28.47 1.76
CA LYS A 155 17.54 29.46 0.96
C LYS A 155 18.83 28.88 0.37
N THR A 156 19.60 28.14 1.17
CA THR A 156 20.83 27.47 0.72
C THR A 156 20.54 26.47 -0.41
N LYS A 157 19.52 25.62 -0.25
CA LYS A 157 19.11 24.64 -1.27
C LYS A 157 18.64 25.30 -2.56
N ILE A 158 17.89 26.40 -2.46
CA ILE A 158 17.49 27.19 -3.63
C ILE A 158 18.71 27.75 -4.36
N LEU A 159 19.69 28.31 -3.64
CA LEU A 159 20.91 28.87 -4.23
C LEU A 159 21.79 27.81 -4.91
N LEU A 160 21.89 26.61 -4.31
CA LEU A 160 22.58 25.46 -4.92
C LEU A 160 21.91 25.04 -6.23
N GLN A 161 20.58 24.91 -6.24
CA GLN A 161 19.84 24.52 -7.45
C GLN A 161 19.84 25.60 -8.54
N LYS A 162 20.01 26.86 -8.15
CA LYS A 162 20.22 27.99 -9.07
C LYS A 162 21.65 28.10 -9.61
N GLU A 163 22.58 27.28 -9.12
CA GLU A 163 24.02 27.38 -9.41
C GLU A 163 24.55 28.82 -9.18
N ALA A 164 24.08 29.47 -8.11
CA ALA A 164 24.53 30.81 -7.72
C ALA A 164 26.05 30.80 -7.42
N PRO A 165 26.77 31.93 -7.52
CA PRO A 165 28.21 31.95 -7.29
C PRO A 165 28.62 31.27 -5.96
N VAL A 166 29.70 30.49 -5.99
CA VAL A 166 30.15 29.65 -4.86
C VAL A 166 30.26 30.45 -3.56
N GLU A 167 30.74 31.69 -3.63
CA GLU A 167 30.86 32.57 -2.46
C GLU A 167 29.50 32.94 -1.85
N THR A 168 28.47 33.09 -2.69
CA THR A 168 27.11 33.39 -2.26
C THR A 168 26.48 32.20 -1.55
N ILE A 169 26.72 30.99 -2.06
CA ILE A 169 26.23 29.74 -1.44
C ILE A 169 26.93 29.51 -0.10
N LEU A 170 28.26 29.63 -0.06
CA LEU A 170 29.03 29.47 1.17
C LEU A 170 28.66 30.51 2.24
N ALA A 171 28.38 31.75 1.84
CA ALA A 171 27.88 32.77 2.75
C ALA A 171 26.49 32.43 3.30
N ALA A 172 25.59 31.87 2.47
CA ALA A 172 24.28 31.42 2.92
C ALA A 172 24.36 30.21 3.87
N ILE A 173 25.28 29.26 3.60
CA ILE A 173 25.58 28.15 4.51
C ILE A 173 26.05 28.69 5.86
N ALA A 174 27.06 29.58 5.86
CA ALA A 174 27.61 30.17 7.08
C ALA A 174 26.57 30.97 7.88
N GLU A 175 25.63 31.64 7.20
CA GLU A 175 24.51 32.32 7.86
C GLU A 175 23.54 31.32 8.50
N SER A 176 23.24 30.20 7.83
CA SER A 176 22.38 29.15 8.38
C SER A 176 22.97 28.52 9.65
N GLU A 177 24.29 28.31 9.69
CA GLU A 177 25.02 27.70 10.81
C GLU A 177 24.93 28.53 12.10
N LYS A 178 24.67 29.84 12.02
CA LYS A 178 24.48 30.71 13.20
C LYS A 178 23.24 30.34 14.02
N TYR A 179 22.28 29.64 13.41
CA TYR A 179 20.96 29.38 13.99
C TYR A 179 20.66 27.89 14.22
N GLY A 180 21.46 27.00 13.65
CA GLY A 180 21.28 25.55 13.79
C GLY A 180 22.30 24.77 12.95
N TYR A 181 22.21 23.44 13.02
CA TYR A 181 23.09 22.55 12.27
C TYR A 181 22.35 21.27 11.89
N ASP A 182 22.57 20.76 10.67
CA ASP A 182 22.17 19.43 10.21
C ASP A 182 23.31 18.78 9.43
N ASP A 183 23.34 17.45 9.40
CA ASP A 183 24.45 16.72 8.80
C ASP A 183 24.62 17.03 7.31
N ASP A 184 23.55 17.40 6.59
CA ASP A 184 23.59 17.70 5.16
C ASP A 184 24.32 19.02 4.83
N ILE A 185 24.60 19.89 5.82
CA ILE A 185 25.35 21.13 5.61
C ILE A 185 26.72 20.88 4.99
N GLU A 186 27.44 19.85 5.45
CA GLU A 186 28.79 19.57 4.94
C GLU A 186 28.74 19.03 3.50
N TYR A 187 27.70 18.25 3.19
CA TYR A 187 27.48 17.80 1.83
C TYR A 187 27.17 18.98 0.91
N ASP A 188 26.26 19.87 1.31
CA ASP A 188 25.91 21.08 0.56
C ASP A 188 27.12 21.97 0.29
N ARG A 189 28.03 22.09 1.27
CA ARG A 189 29.29 22.84 1.16
C ARG A 189 30.21 22.24 0.10
N VAL A 190 30.38 20.92 0.08
CA VAL A 190 31.19 20.25 -0.95
C VAL A 190 30.49 20.26 -2.32
N TYR A 191 29.17 20.11 -2.33
CA TYR A 191 28.37 20.17 -3.55
C TYR A 191 28.45 21.54 -4.22
N ALA A 192 28.54 22.64 -3.45
CA ALA A 192 28.80 23.97 -3.97
C ALA A 192 30.11 24.05 -4.78
N TYR A 193 31.22 23.52 -4.24
CA TYR A 193 32.49 23.47 -5.00
C TYR A 193 32.40 22.55 -6.22
N TYR A 194 31.66 21.44 -6.11
CA TYR A 194 31.49 20.48 -7.19
C TYR A 194 30.78 21.07 -8.42
N ILE A 195 29.63 21.75 -8.23
CA ILE A 195 28.87 22.35 -9.34
C ILE A 195 29.65 23.48 -10.04
N HIS A 196 30.64 24.07 -9.35
CA HIS A 196 31.54 25.09 -9.92
C HIS A 196 32.88 24.53 -10.41
N GLY A 197 33.06 23.21 -10.40
CA GLY A 197 34.25 22.54 -10.94
C GLY A 197 35.52 22.69 -10.08
N ASP A 198 35.41 23.15 -8.84
CA ASP A 198 36.55 23.25 -7.92
C ASP A 198 36.80 21.92 -7.20
N PHE A 199 37.24 20.93 -7.98
CA PHE A 199 37.43 19.56 -7.49
C PHE A 199 38.60 19.42 -6.51
N GLU A 200 39.53 20.38 -6.49
CA GLU A 200 40.61 20.39 -5.49
C GLU A 200 40.06 20.70 -4.10
N GLU A 201 39.21 21.73 -3.98
CA GLU A 201 38.55 22.05 -2.70
C GLU A 201 37.59 20.94 -2.27
N CYS A 202 36.87 20.30 -3.20
CA CYS A 202 36.05 19.12 -2.89
C CYS A 202 36.87 18.01 -2.19
N ARG A 203 38.07 17.71 -2.72
CA ARG A 203 38.96 16.67 -2.16
C ARG A 203 39.54 17.08 -0.82
N LYS A 204 39.97 18.34 -0.66
CA LYS A 204 40.48 18.86 0.61
C LYS A 204 39.41 18.77 1.72
N MET A 205 38.18 19.19 1.40
CA MET A 205 37.05 19.11 2.32
C MET A 205 36.69 17.66 2.66
N PHE A 206 36.72 16.75 1.69
CA PHE A 206 36.47 15.34 1.94
C PHE A 206 37.52 14.71 2.88
N GLU A 207 38.82 14.98 2.67
CA GLU A 207 39.87 14.48 3.57
C GLU A 207 39.72 15.04 4.99
N TYR A 208 39.33 16.31 5.12
CA TYR A 208 39.02 16.91 6.41
C TYR A 208 37.81 16.23 7.09
N LEU A 209 36.73 15.97 6.36
CA LEU A 209 35.55 15.28 6.87
C LEU A 209 35.84 13.82 7.24
N LYS A 210 36.68 13.13 6.48
CA LYS A 210 37.11 11.76 6.77
C LYS A 210 37.91 11.68 8.07
N GLN A 211 38.72 12.69 8.38
CA GLN A 211 39.49 12.74 9.62
C GLN A 211 38.64 13.14 10.83
N THR A 212 37.74 14.11 10.65
CA THR A 212 36.97 14.69 11.75
C THR A 212 35.65 13.98 12.03
N ARG A 213 35.02 13.40 11.00
CA ARG A 213 33.67 12.79 11.03
C ARG A 213 33.55 11.59 10.06
N PRO A 214 34.38 10.54 10.20
CA PRO A 214 34.44 9.43 9.25
C PRO A 214 33.11 8.66 9.09
N LEU A 215 32.26 8.64 10.12
CA LEU A 215 31.02 7.87 10.17
C LEU A 215 29.77 8.71 9.88
N SER A 216 29.89 10.00 9.54
CA SER A 216 28.70 10.81 9.29
C SER A 216 28.04 10.46 7.94
N PRO A 217 26.70 10.51 7.84
CA PRO A 217 25.99 10.32 6.58
C PRO A 217 26.46 11.29 5.48
N SER A 218 26.84 12.52 5.86
CA SER A 218 27.39 13.50 4.93
C SER A 218 28.77 13.14 4.41
N THR A 219 29.66 12.57 5.23
CA THR A 219 30.96 12.06 4.76
C THR A 219 30.77 10.94 3.74
N ALA A 220 29.78 10.05 3.94
CA ALA A 220 29.43 9.01 2.96
C ALA A 220 28.86 9.59 1.65
N LYS A 221 27.94 10.58 1.73
CA LYS A 221 27.42 11.29 0.54
C LYS A 221 28.54 12.01 -0.21
N VAL A 222 29.45 12.70 0.49
CA VAL A 222 30.61 13.36 -0.11
C VAL A 222 31.56 12.34 -0.74
N ALA A 223 31.78 11.18 -0.12
CA ALA A 223 32.60 10.11 -0.72
C ALA A 223 32.05 9.67 -2.08
N SER A 224 30.73 9.52 -2.19
CA SER A 224 30.06 9.17 -3.46
C SER A 224 30.22 10.28 -4.52
N LEU A 225 30.13 11.54 -4.11
CA LEU A 225 30.33 12.71 -4.97
C LEU A 225 31.79 12.83 -5.44
N ILE A 226 32.77 12.47 -4.60
CA ILE A 226 34.19 12.43 -4.97
C ILE A 226 34.48 11.26 -5.91
N ALA A 227 33.85 10.11 -5.71
CA ALA A 227 33.98 8.94 -6.58
C ALA A 227 33.48 9.23 -8.01
N SER A 228 32.40 10.02 -8.17
CA SER A 228 31.90 10.42 -9.49
C SER A 228 32.84 11.37 -10.24
N MET A 229 33.83 11.97 -9.57
CA MET A 229 34.86 12.82 -10.20
C MET A 229 36.02 12.03 -10.83
N GLN A 230 36.07 10.70 -10.67
CA GLN A 230 37.16 9.87 -11.22
C GLN A 230 36.77 9.20 -12.55
N PRO A 231 37.61 9.27 -13.60
CA PRO A 231 37.44 8.41 -14.77
C PRO A 231 37.70 6.94 -14.38
N ASN A 232 36.70 6.10 -14.63
CA ASN A 232 36.68 4.66 -14.34
C ASN A 232 37.93 3.95 -14.91
N LYS A 233 38.87 3.56 -14.05
CA LYS A 233 40.19 3.05 -14.46
C LYS A 233 40.34 1.52 -14.47
N ASN A 234 39.27 0.73 -14.30
CA ASN A 234 39.38 -0.72 -14.23
C ASN A 234 38.24 -1.45 -14.97
N LYS A 235 38.32 -1.51 -16.30
CA LYS A 235 37.77 -2.60 -17.14
C LYS A 235 38.20 -2.40 -18.60
N ARG A 236 39.46 -2.74 -18.90
CA ARG A 236 39.96 -3.26 -20.20
C ARG A 236 41.49 -3.13 -20.25
N GLU A 237 42.17 -4.18 -19.84
CA GLU A 237 43.43 -4.56 -20.47
C GLU A 237 43.29 -6.03 -20.87
N GLN A 238 42.83 -6.25 -22.11
CA GLN A 238 43.47 -7.14 -23.07
C GLN A 238 42.78 -7.00 -24.43
N SER A 239 43.61 -6.96 -25.48
CA SER A 239 43.35 -6.64 -26.91
C SER A 239 42.95 -5.17 -27.14
N GLY A 240 43.76 -4.30 -27.75
CA GLY A 240 44.90 -4.48 -28.65
C GLY A 240 44.63 -3.62 -29.88
N ASP A 241 45.29 -2.45 -29.93
CA ASP A 241 45.40 -1.46 -31.01
C ASP A 241 44.12 -0.94 -31.68
N PHE A 242 43.88 0.37 -31.66
CA PHE A 242 43.46 1.15 -32.85
C PHE A 242 43.54 2.68 -32.58
N PHE A 243 44.53 3.31 -33.21
CA PHE A 243 44.56 4.66 -33.82
C PHE A 243 43.98 5.92 -33.13
N ASN A 244 44.87 6.93 -33.02
CA ASN A 244 44.65 8.39 -33.03
C ASN A 244 43.23 8.90 -33.31
N PHE A 245 42.73 9.81 -32.46
CA PHE A 245 41.85 10.90 -32.91
C PHE A 245 42.06 12.20 -32.11
N GLU A 246 42.12 13.28 -32.89
CA GLU A 246 42.16 14.71 -32.56
C GLU A 246 40.95 15.20 -31.70
N PRO A 247 41.02 16.41 -31.12
CA PRO A 247 40.09 16.88 -30.09
C PRO A 247 38.63 16.93 -30.56
N SER A 248 37.76 16.30 -29.76
CA SER A 248 36.35 16.08 -30.03
C SER A 248 35.53 17.37 -30.07
N GLN A 249 34.87 17.57 -31.22
CA GLN A 249 33.64 18.34 -31.37
C GLN A 249 32.53 17.84 -30.40
N PRO A 250 31.51 18.67 -30.10
CA PRO A 250 30.46 18.34 -29.14
C PRO A 250 29.70 17.05 -29.50
N TYR A 251 29.57 16.17 -28.50
CA TYR A 251 28.89 14.88 -28.57
C TYR A 251 27.44 15.01 -29.07
N LYS A 252 27.15 14.50 -30.27
CA LYS A 252 25.80 14.08 -30.68
C LYS A 252 25.58 12.64 -30.19
N LYS A 253 24.45 12.38 -29.51
CA LYS A 253 24.03 11.03 -29.09
C LYS A 253 24.05 10.10 -30.32
N THR A 254 24.94 9.10 -30.34
CA THR A 254 25.00 8.11 -31.42
C THR A 254 23.73 7.25 -31.40
N LYS A 255 23.15 6.96 -32.57
CA LYS A 255 21.94 6.12 -32.68
C LYS A 255 22.15 4.77 -31.99
N PRO A 256 21.18 4.26 -31.21
CA PRO A 256 21.28 2.96 -30.56
C PRO A 256 21.38 1.82 -31.60
N SER A 257 22.08 0.74 -31.25
CA SER A 257 22.15 -0.47 -32.09
C SER A 257 20.89 -1.30 -31.91
N LEU A 258 20.28 -1.75 -33.01
CA LEU A 258 19.08 -2.59 -32.97
C LEU A 258 19.33 -3.89 -32.19
N GLU A 259 20.49 -4.52 -32.40
CA GLU A 259 20.87 -5.75 -31.70
C GLU A 259 20.92 -5.52 -30.19
N HIS A 260 21.50 -4.40 -29.75
CA HIS A 260 21.62 -4.04 -28.34
C HIS A 260 20.24 -3.80 -27.69
N SER A 261 19.35 -3.05 -28.34
CA SER A 261 18.01 -2.80 -27.80
C SER A 261 17.14 -4.07 -27.74
N LEU A 262 17.30 -4.99 -28.69
CA LEU A 262 16.64 -6.31 -28.65
C LEU A 262 17.22 -7.20 -27.53
N GLU A 263 18.53 -7.17 -27.31
CA GLU A 263 19.16 -7.85 -26.18
C GLU A 263 18.64 -7.30 -24.84
N GLU A 264 18.54 -5.98 -24.69
CA GLU A 264 17.98 -5.35 -23.49
C GLU A 264 16.54 -5.81 -23.22
N LEU A 265 15.70 -5.84 -24.26
CA LEU A 265 14.33 -6.37 -24.17
C LEU A 265 14.31 -7.84 -23.71
N ASN A 266 15.18 -8.67 -24.30
CA ASN A 266 15.25 -10.10 -24.00
C ASN A 266 15.78 -10.38 -22.57
N GLN A 267 16.60 -9.49 -22.01
CA GLN A 267 17.11 -9.57 -20.63
C GLN A 267 16.08 -9.17 -19.56
N LEU A 268 14.94 -8.60 -19.94
CA LEU A 268 13.83 -8.39 -19.00
C LEU A 268 13.26 -9.74 -18.57
N VAL A 269 12.93 -9.88 -17.29
CA VAL A 269 12.31 -11.10 -16.76
C VAL A 269 10.86 -11.19 -17.24
N GLY A 270 10.43 -12.38 -17.67
CA GLY A 270 9.05 -12.61 -18.15
C GLY A 270 8.73 -11.86 -19.43
N LEU A 271 7.50 -11.34 -19.54
CA LEU A 271 7.03 -10.55 -20.70
C LEU A 271 7.09 -11.30 -22.04
N ASP A 272 6.87 -12.61 -22.03
CA ASP A 272 7.06 -13.45 -23.21
C ASP A 272 6.15 -13.07 -24.40
N GLU A 273 4.88 -12.74 -24.13
CA GLU A 273 3.95 -12.25 -25.16
C GLU A 273 4.40 -10.89 -25.72
N VAL A 274 4.77 -9.94 -24.85
CA VAL A 274 5.29 -8.62 -25.26
C VAL A 274 6.55 -8.77 -26.11
N LYS A 275 7.51 -9.58 -25.67
CA LYS A 275 8.75 -9.88 -26.43
C LYS A 275 8.41 -10.47 -27.79
N ARG A 276 7.44 -11.38 -27.88
CA ARG A 276 7.01 -11.98 -29.14
C ARG A 276 6.40 -10.94 -30.08
N GLU A 277 5.50 -10.11 -29.59
CA GLU A 277 4.85 -9.04 -30.37
C GLU A 277 5.85 -8.02 -30.89
N VAL A 278 6.76 -7.53 -30.03
CA VAL A 278 7.81 -6.59 -30.46
C VAL A 278 8.70 -7.21 -31.52
N ASN A 279 9.11 -8.47 -31.37
CA ASN A 279 9.91 -9.16 -32.38
C ASN A 279 9.16 -9.34 -33.71
N GLN A 280 7.84 -9.58 -33.68
CA GLN A 280 7.02 -9.65 -34.90
C GLN A 280 6.96 -8.29 -35.61
N ILE A 281 6.78 -7.22 -34.85
CA ILE A 281 6.76 -5.84 -35.36
C ILE A 281 8.09 -5.49 -36.02
N VAL A 282 9.22 -5.79 -35.36
CA VAL A 282 10.56 -5.55 -35.92
C VAL A 282 10.76 -6.32 -37.23
N LYS A 283 10.41 -7.61 -37.27
CA LYS A 283 10.52 -8.42 -38.49
C LYS A 283 9.67 -7.88 -39.64
N LEU A 284 8.46 -7.41 -39.35
CA LEU A 284 7.59 -6.78 -40.35
C LEU A 284 8.24 -5.52 -40.93
N MET A 285 8.82 -4.66 -40.08
CA MET A 285 9.50 -3.43 -40.51
C MET A 285 10.75 -3.70 -41.35
N GLU A 286 11.57 -4.66 -40.94
CA GLU A 286 12.75 -5.08 -41.71
C GLU A 286 12.35 -5.64 -43.09
N TYR A 287 11.31 -6.47 -43.13
CA TYR A 287 10.75 -6.99 -44.38
C TYR A 287 10.28 -5.86 -45.29
N ASP A 288 9.50 -4.91 -44.78
CA ASP A 288 8.97 -3.79 -45.58
C ASP A 288 10.07 -2.86 -46.09
N LYS A 289 11.10 -2.61 -45.28
CA LYS A 289 12.29 -1.87 -45.72
C LYS A 289 13.02 -2.59 -46.84
N ARG A 290 13.29 -3.89 -46.67
CA ARG A 290 13.99 -4.70 -47.67
C ARG A 290 13.19 -4.79 -48.95
N ARG A 291 11.87 -4.98 -48.86
CA ARG A 291 10.95 -5.01 -50.00
C ARG A 291 10.93 -3.68 -50.75
N ALA A 292 10.84 -2.56 -50.04
CA ALA A 292 10.86 -1.23 -50.66
C ALA A 292 12.19 -0.96 -51.37
N TYR A 293 13.32 -1.33 -50.75
CA TYR A 293 14.65 -1.21 -51.33
C TYR A 293 14.84 -2.09 -52.56
N MET A 294 14.47 -3.38 -52.49
CA MET A 294 14.68 -4.35 -53.57
C MET A 294 13.78 -4.11 -54.78
N LEU A 295 12.56 -3.63 -54.56
CA LEU A 295 11.57 -3.42 -55.63
C LEU A 295 11.52 -1.96 -56.11
N SER A 296 12.38 -1.09 -55.58
CA SER A 296 12.38 0.35 -55.87
C SER A 296 10.99 0.98 -55.71
N ILE A 297 10.22 0.52 -54.72
CA ILE A 297 8.87 1.04 -54.46
C ILE A 297 9.04 2.40 -53.80
N GLU A 298 8.69 3.47 -54.50
CA GLU A 298 8.47 4.77 -53.89
C GLU A 298 7.29 4.67 -52.91
N LYS A 299 7.57 4.68 -51.61
CA LYS A 299 6.53 4.66 -50.57
C LYS A 299 5.73 5.96 -50.65
N LYS A 300 4.56 5.91 -51.28
CA LYS A 300 3.59 7.03 -51.30
C LYS A 300 2.86 7.22 -49.97
N GLU A 301 2.66 6.13 -49.23
CA GLU A 301 2.06 6.12 -47.90
C GLU A 301 2.99 5.34 -46.96
N GLU A 302 3.47 6.03 -45.93
CA GLU A 302 4.29 5.42 -44.88
C GLU A 302 3.38 5.07 -43.69
N ALA A 303 3.54 3.86 -43.17
CA ALA A 303 2.75 3.36 -42.04
C ALA A 303 3.04 4.19 -40.78
N SER A 304 1.98 4.62 -40.10
CA SER A 304 2.07 5.14 -38.74
C SER A 304 2.20 4.00 -37.75
N TYR A 305 2.91 4.22 -36.64
CA TYR A 305 3.04 3.24 -35.57
C TYR A 305 2.61 3.90 -34.27
N HIS A 306 1.41 3.60 -33.82
CA HIS A 306 0.89 4.08 -32.53
C HIS A 306 0.37 2.90 -31.73
N PHE A 307 0.61 2.93 -30.42
CA PHE A 307 0.41 1.81 -29.52
C PHE A 307 -0.64 2.11 -28.45
N ALA A 308 -1.38 1.07 -28.06
CA ALA A 308 -2.05 1.01 -26.76
C ALA A 308 -1.43 -0.11 -25.92
N PHE A 309 -0.95 0.23 -24.73
CA PHE A 309 -0.44 -0.72 -23.74
C PHE A 309 -1.48 -0.91 -22.65
N SER A 310 -1.94 -2.15 -22.49
CA SER A 310 -2.88 -2.54 -21.44
C SER A 310 -2.19 -3.42 -20.41
N GLY A 311 -2.40 -3.16 -19.12
CA GLY A 311 -1.99 -4.07 -18.05
C GLY A 311 -1.96 -3.39 -16.69
N ASN A 312 -1.84 -4.16 -15.62
CA ASN A 312 -1.76 -3.67 -14.24
C ASN A 312 -0.51 -2.79 -13.97
N PRO A 313 -0.47 -2.01 -12.87
CA PRO A 313 0.71 -1.21 -12.54
C PRO A 313 1.96 -2.09 -12.37
N GLY A 314 3.12 -1.56 -12.74
CA GLY A 314 4.40 -2.22 -12.50
C GLY A 314 4.68 -3.47 -13.36
N THR A 315 3.92 -3.71 -14.42
CA THR A 315 4.20 -4.76 -15.42
C THR A 315 5.31 -4.39 -16.41
N GLY A 316 5.86 -3.16 -16.36
CA GLY A 316 6.99 -2.75 -17.19
C GLY A 316 6.65 -1.95 -18.45
N LYS A 317 5.42 -1.44 -18.58
CA LYS A 317 4.95 -0.61 -19.72
C LYS A 317 5.92 0.51 -20.11
N THR A 318 6.30 1.38 -19.17
CA THR A 318 7.22 2.50 -19.41
C THR A 318 8.64 2.02 -19.80
N THR A 319 9.11 0.92 -19.21
CA THR A 319 10.41 0.33 -19.54
C THR A 319 10.43 -0.18 -20.98
N VAL A 320 9.40 -0.93 -21.39
CA VAL A 320 9.28 -1.42 -22.77
C VAL A 320 9.06 -0.28 -23.76
N ALA A 321 8.32 0.76 -23.40
CA ALA A 321 8.14 1.96 -24.23
C ALA A 321 9.47 2.65 -24.56
N ARG A 322 10.38 2.73 -23.58
CA ARG A 322 11.73 3.28 -23.77
C ARG A 322 12.54 2.46 -24.77
N ILE A 323 12.60 1.14 -24.55
CA ILE A 323 13.35 0.21 -25.42
C ILE A 323 12.77 0.22 -26.84
N LEU A 324 11.44 0.30 -26.97
CA LEU A 324 10.80 0.45 -28.27
C LEU A 324 11.23 1.74 -28.97
N GLY A 325 11.28 2.87 -28.27
CA GLY A 325 11.81 4.12 -28.82
C GLY A 325 13.21 3.95 -29.43
N ASP A 326 14.10 3.26 -28.72
CA ASP A 326 15.46 2.96 -29.20
C ASP A 326 15.44 2.00 -30.41
N ILE A 327 14.61 0.95 -30.40
CA ILE A 327 14.42 0.04 -31.54
C ILE A 327 13.94 0.81 -32.77
N PHE A 328 12.95 1.69 -32.62
CA PHE A 328 12.41 2.50 -33.71
C PHE A 328 13.43 3.51 -34.26
N ALA A 329 14.29 4.07 -33.40
CA ALA A 329 15.39 4.94 -33.82
C ALA A 329 16.51 4.18 -34.56
N ALA A 330 16.85 2.97 -34.09
CA ALA A 330 17.79 2.07 -34.75
C ALA A 330 17.27 1.62 -36.12
N LEU A 331 15.96 1.37 -36.22
CA LEU A 331 15.25 1.15 -37.47
C LEU A 331 15.00 2.44 -38.26
N GLY A 332 15.52 3.60 -37.86
CA GLY A 332 15.40 4.85 -38.62
C GLY A 332 13.96 5.26 -38.93
N ILE A 333 12.99 4.79 -38.14
CA ILE A 333 11.61 5.29 -38.15
C ILE A 333 11.55 6.58 -37.33
N LEU A 334 12.24 6.59 -36.19
CA LEU A 334 12.43 7.77 -35.35
C LEU A 334 13.83 8.36 -35.54
N GLU A 335 13.96 9.66 -35.29
CA GLU A 335 15.25 10.36 -35.38
C GLU A 335 16.16 10.02 -34.19
N THR A 336 15.61 10.09 -32.96
CA THR A 336 16.36 9.97 -31.70
C THR A 336 15.87 8.83 -30.80
N GLY A 337 14.59 8.47 -30.85
CA GLY A 337 14.00 7.41 -30.01
C GLY A 337 13.73 7.83 -28.56
N GLN A 338 13.87 9.12 -28.24
CA GLN A 338 13.66 9.63 -26.89
C GLN A 338 12.24 9.35 -26.37
N LEU A 339 12.11 9.00 -25.09
CA LEU A 339 10.82 8.80 -24.44
C LEU A 339 10.44 10.06 -23.64
N VAL A 340 9.31 10.66 -23.99
CA VAL A 340 8.65 11.73 -23.22
C VAL A 340 7.43 11.12 -22.54
N GLU A 341 7.50 11.01 -21.21
CA GLU A 341 6.43 10.49 -20.37
C GLU A 341 5.58 11.64 -19.84
N VAL A 342 4.26 11.54 -20.00
CA VAL A 342 3.29 12.54 -19.57
C VAL A 342 2.05 11.86 -18.98
N ASP A 343 1.34 12.58 -18.12
CA ASP A 343 0.02 12.18 -17.63
C ASP A 343 -1.07 13.23 -17.97
N ARG A 344 -2.29 13.04 -17.43
CA ARG A 344 -3.39 13.99 -17.64
C ARG A 344 -3.06 15.41 -17.19
N SER A 345 -2.30 15.58 -16.11
CA SER A 345 -1.96 16.90 -15.55
C SER A 345 -0.96 17.68 -16.41
N ASP A 346 -0.12 16.95 -17.15
CA ASP A 346 0.82 17.54 -18.12
C ASP A 346 0.10 18.00 -19.39
N LEU A 347 -0.94 17.29 -19.82
CA LEU A 347 -1.67 17.58 -21.06
C LEU A 347 -2.83 18.56 -20.88
N VAL A 348 -3.50 18.52 -19.73
CA VAL A 348 -4.72 19.29 -19.47
C VAL A 348 -4.43 20.57 -18.68
N GLY A 349 -4.97 21.69 -19.16
CA GLY A 349 -4.84 23.01 -18.53
C GLY A 349 -5.87 23.24 -17.43
N GLY A 350 -5.56 24.15 -16.49
CA GLY A 350 -6.50 24.55 -15.42
C GLY A 350 -7.57 25.56 -15.88
N TYR A 351 -7.42 26.13 -17.08
CA TYR A 351 -8.27 27.18 -17.63
C TYR A 351 -8.53 26.95 -19.14
N MET A 352 -9.64 27.48 -19.67
CA MET A 352 -10.01 27.37 -21.09
C MET A 352 -8.88 27.83 -22.02
N GLY A 353 -8.55 27.00 -23.02
CA GLY A 353 -7.55 27.27 -24.05
C GLY A 353 -6.10 26.88 -23.69
N GLN A 354 -5.81 26.52 -22.44
CA GLN A 354 -4.46 26.07 -22.03
C GLN A 354 -4.17 24.61 -22.41
N THR A 355 -5.19 23.75 -22.43
CA THR A 355 -5.04 22.32 -22.72
C THR A 355 -4.43 22.09 -24.09
N ALA A 356 -4.96 22.75 -25.13
CA ALA A 356 -4.41 22.59 -26.48
C ALA A 356 -2.95 23.07 -26.59
N GLN A 357 -2.56 24.09 -25.81
CA GLN A 357 -1.17 24.56 -25.79
C GLN A 357 -0.25 23.54 -25.11
N LYS A 358 -0.59 23.11 -23.88
CA LYS A 358 0.16 22.08 -23.14
C LYS A 358 0.34 20.79 -23.94
N THR A 359 -0.75 20.32 -24.55
CA THR A 359 -0.72 19.12 -25.39
C THR A 359 0.23 19.29 -26.58
N ARG A 360 0.24 20.46 -27.23
CA ARG A 360 1.21 20.75 -28.31
C ARG A 360 2.65 20.80 -27.80
N GLU A 361 2.90 21.40 -26.64
CA GLU A 361 4.24 21.46 -26.04
C GLU A 361 4.79 20.05 -25.74
N ALA A 362 3.94 19.16 -25.24
CA ALA A 362 4.29 17.75 -25.04
C ALA A 362 4.58 17.04 -26.37
N ILE A 363 3.76 17.25 -27.40
CA ILE A 363 3.97 16.69 -28.74
C ILE A 363 5.28 17.20 -29.35
N GLU A 364 5.55 18.51 -29.29
CA GLU A 364 6.80 19.09 -29.80
C GLU A 364 8.02 18.51 -29.07
N SER A 365 7.94 18.33 -27.76
CA SER A 365 9.00 17.72 -26.96
C SER A 365 9.25 16.25 -27.36
N ALA A 366 8.21 15.55 -27.82
CA ALA A 366 8.29 14.15 -28.22
C ALA A 366 8.69 13.94 -29.69
N LYS A 367 8.79 15.00 -30.51
CA LYS A 367 9.28 14.87 -31.90
C LYS A 367 10.67 14.24 -31.94
N GLY A 368 10.87 13.40 -32.96
CA GLY A 368 12.00 12.49 -33.09
C GLY A 368 11.92 11.24 -32.20
N GLY A 369 10.88 11.08 -31.36
CA GLY A 369 10.80 10.11 -30.28
C GLY A 369 9.40 9.52 -30.05
N VAL A 370 9.13 9.16 -28.80
CA VAL A 370 7.91 8.52 -28.31
C VAL A 370 7.26 9.43 -27.27
N LEU A 371 5.99 9.76 -27.49
CA LEU A 371 5.10 10.36 -26.49
C LEU A 371 4.34 9.23 -25.77
N PHE A 372 4.70 8.98 -24.51
CA PHE A 372 4.07 7.98 -23.66
C PHE A 372 3.10 8.66 -22.70
N ILE A 373 1.82 8.32 -22.80
CA ILE A 373 0.75 8.89 -21.98
C ILE A 373 0.30 7.82 -20.98
N ASP A 374 0.67 7.98 -19.71
CA ASP A 374 0.25 7.05 -18.65
C ASP A 374 -1.19 7.36 -18.19
N GLU A 375 -1.88 6.31 -17.76
CA GLU A 375 -3.31 6.32 -17.41
C GLU A 375 -4.18 7.08 -18.44
N ALA A 376 -3.95 6.84 -19.73
CA ALA A 376 -4.55 7.61 -20.84
C ALA A 376 -6.09 7.61 -20.82
N TYR A 377 -6.73 6.58 -20.25
CA TYR A 377 -8.19 6.51 -20.09
C TYR A 377 -8.74 7.66 -19.24
N SER A 378 -7.91 8.24 -18.35
CA SER A 378 -8.28 9.40 -17.56
C SER A 378 -8.65 10.59 -18.44
N LEU A 379 -8.12 10.71 -19.66
CA LEU A 379 -8.45 11.79 -20.60
C LEU A 379 -9.91 11.73 -21.12
N ALA A 380 -10.53 10.55 -21.10
CA ALA A 380 -11.90 10.34 -21.58
C ALA A 380 -12.99 10.41 -20.49
N SER A 381 -12.62 10.52 -19.21
CA SER A 381 -13.56 10.42 -18.09
C SER A 381 -14.33 11.72 -17.79
N GLY A 382 -15.66 11.70 -17.95
CA GLY A 382 -16.63 12.56 -17.22
C GLY A 382 -17.82 13.09 -18.04
N LYS A 383 -19.05 13.07 -17.49
CA LYS A 383 -20.28 13.69 -18.04
C LYS A 383 -20.56 15.08 -17.42
N SER A 384 -19.51 15.80 -17.04
CA SER A 384 -19.57 17.10 -16.35
C SER A 384 -18.73 18.13 -17.11
N ASP A 385 -18.96 19.43 -16.90
CA ASP A 385 -18.29 20.53 -17.63
C ASP A 385 -16.73 20.51 -17.59
N GLN A 386 -16.12 19.72 -16.71
CA GLN A 386 -14.66 19.45 -16.69
C GLN A 386 -14.19 18.41 -17.73
N SER A 387 -15.12 17.74 -18.42
CA SER A 387 -14.82 16.74 -19.45
C SER A 387 -14.32 17.35 -20.75
N ASP A 388 -14.71 18.59 -21.03
CA ASP A 388 -14.41 19.28 -22.29
C ASP A 388 -12.90 19.53 -22.47
N TYR A 389 -12.15 19.63 -21.39
CA TYR A 389 -10.70 19.81 -21.46
C TYR A 389 -9.96 18.51 -21.80
N GLY A 390 -10.48 17.35 -21.37
CA GLY A 390 -9.87 16.05 -21.69
C GLY A 390 -10.08 15.68 -23.16
N SER A 391 -11.29 15.93 -23.68
CA SER A 391 -11.59 15.75 -25.11
C SER A 391 -10.79 16.70 -26.00
N GLU A 392 -10.59 17.96 -25.58
CA GLU A 392 -9.73 18.91 -26.32
C GLU A 392 -8.29 18.38 -26.47
N ALA A 393 -7.69 17.81 -25.41
CA ALA A 393 -6.36 17.19 -25.49
C ALA A 393 -6.33 16.02 -26.49
N LEU A 394 -7.36 15.16 -26.46
CA LEU A 394 -7.47 14.03 -27.38
C LEU A 394 -7.63 14.48 -28.83
N GLU A 395 -8.41 15.53 -29.10
CA GLU A 395 -8.56 16.08 -30.46
C GLU A 395 -7.23 16.60 -31.01
N VAL A 396 -6.47 17.34 -30.19
CA VAL A 396 -5.14 17.83 -30.56
C VAL A 396 -4.19 16.67 -30.82
N LEU A 397 -4.23 15.63 -29.99
CA LEU A 397 -3.41 14.42 -30.16
C LEU A 397 -3.76 13.67 -31.45
N ILE A 398 -5.05 13.42 -31.71
CA ILE A 398 -5.55 12.75 -32.93
C ILE A 398 -5.09 13.48 -34.19
N LYS A 399 -5.17 14.82 -34.18
CA LYS A 399 -4.70 15.65 -35.28
C LYS A 399 -3.18 15.53 -35.46
N ALA A 400 -2.42 15.58 -34.38
CA ALA A 400 -0.96 15.45 -34.43
C ALA A 400 -0.50 14.06 -34.89
N MET A 401 -1.20 12.99 -34.51
CA MET A 401 -0.96 11.63 -35.01
C MET A 401 -1.13 11.53 -36.53
N GLU A 402 -1.95 12.38 -37.14
CA GLU A 402 -2.10 12.46 -38.60
C GLU A 402 -1.02 13.34 -39.23
N ASP A 403 -0.88 14.57 -38.72
CA ASP A 403 -0.03 15.61 -39.29
C ASP A 403 1.47 15.27 -39.16
N TYR A 404 1.86 14.59 -38.08
CA TYR A 404 3.26 14.29 -37.74
C TYR A 404 3.53 12.79 -37.59
N ARG A 405 2.83 11.94 -38.36
CA ARG A 405 2.96 10.46 -38.33
C ARG A 405 4.37 9.90 -38.56
N LYS A 406 5.31 10.73 -39.04
CA LYS A 406 6.72 10.38 -39.26
C LYS A 406 7.64 10.87 -38.14
N ASP A 407 7.20 11.88 -37.40
CA ASP A 407 8.07 12.60 -36.50
C ASP A 407 8.02 12.03 -35.09
N PHE A 408 6.92 11.37 -34.68
CA PHE A 408 6.83 10.76 -33.36
C PHE A 408 5.84 9.60 -33.29
N ILE A 409 6.03 8.76 -32.28
CA ILE A 409 5.14 7.64 -31.93
C ILE A 409 4.35 8.02 -30.69
N VAL A 410 3.09 7.58 -30.61
CA VAL A 410 2.23 7.75 -29.43
C VAL A 410 2.01 6.39 -28.81
N ILE A 411 2.23 6.28 -27.51
CA ILE A 411 1.90 5.09 -26.72
C ILE A 411 0.91 5.51 -25.63
N LEU A 412 -0.32 5.01 -25.70
CA LEU A 412 -1.32 5.19 -24.65
C LEU A 412 -1.24 4.01 -23.69
N ALA A 413 -0.97 4.25 -22.41
CA ALA A 413 -0.86 3.21 -21.40
C ALA A 413 -1.99 3.32 -20.36
N GLY A 414 -2.43 2.17 -19.84
CA GLY A 414 -3.39 2.15 -18.74
C GLY A 414 -3.87 0.74 -18.38
N TYR A 415 -4.88 0.65 -17.53
CA TYR A 415 -5.52 -0.62 -17.16
C TYR A 415 -6.39 -1.16 -18.28
N ASP A 416 -6.51 -2.47 -18.38
CA ASP A 416 -7.22 -3.17 -19.46
C ASP A 416 -8.63 -2.64 -19.70
N ASN A 417 -9.42 -2.50 -18.63
CA ASN A 417 -10.79 -2.01 -18.73
C ASN A 417 -10.84 -0.55 -19.16
N GLY A 418 -10.00 0.30 -18.56
CA GLY A 418 -9.93 1.73 -18.92
C GLY A 418 -9.51 1.94 -20.37
N MET A 419 -8.52 1.17 -20.85
CA MET A 419 -8.04 1.26 -22.24
C MET A 419 -9.08 0.74 -23.24
N LYS A 420 -9.78 -0.36 -22.93
CA LYS A 420 -10.91 -0.85 -23.74
C LYS A 420 -12.02 0.19 -23.86
N GLU A 421 -12.37 0.85 -22.76
CA GLU A 421 -13.39 1.91 -22.75
C GLU A 421 -12.94 3.16 -23.53
N LEU A 422 -11.68 3.59 -23.36
CA LEU A 422 -11.10 4.73 -24.09
C LEU A 422 -11.15 4.52 -25.61
N LEU A 423 -10.68 3.37 -26.10
CA LEU A 423 -10.66 3.07 -27.52
C LEU A 423 -12.07 2.92 -28.11
N LYS A 424 -12.99 2.31 -27.34
CA LYS A 424 -14.39 2.15 -27.76
C LYS A 424 -15.14 3.48 -27.83
N SER A 425 -14.85 4.40 -26.92
CA SER A 425 -15.51 5.71 -26.85
C SER A 425 -14.97 6.73 -27.85
N ASN A 426 -13.74 6.53 -28.36
CA ASN A 426 -13.07 7.46 -29.26
C ASN A 426 -12.68 6.79 -30.59
N PRO A 427 -13.58 6.75 -31.59
CA PRO A 427 -13.30 6.15 -32.90
C PRO A 427 -12.07 6.76 -33.60
N GLY A 428 -11.80 8.05 -33.38
CA GLY A 428 -10.62 8.73 -33.91
C GLY A 428 -9.30 8.11 -33.42
N LEU A 429 -9.19 7.84 -32.11
CA LEU A 429 -8.04 7.13 -31.55
C LEU A 429 -7.98 5.68 -32.03
N SER A 430 -9.11 4.97 -31.99
CA SER A 430 -9.17 3.56 -32.42
C SER A 430 -8.77 3.36 -33.88
N SER A 431 -8.96 4.36 -34.74
CA SER A 431 -8.54 4.30 -36.15
C SER A 431 -7.04 4.51 -36.37
N ARG A 432 -6.36 5.18 -35.44
CA ARG A 432 -4.94 5.58 -35.56
C ARG A 432 -4.00 4.69 -34.76
N ILE A 433 -4.50 4.10 -33.67
CA ILE A 433 -3.76 3.10 -32.89
C ILE A 433 -3.91 1.76 -33.59
N ASN A 434 -2.83 1.33 -34.23
CA ASN A 434 -2.79 0.11 -35.03
C ASN A 434 -2.07 -1.04 -34.33
N MET A 435 -1.43 -0.79 -33.18
CA MET A 435 -0.74 -1.80 -32.38
C MET A 435 -1.31 -1.80 -30.96
N GLN A 436 -1.65 -2.97 -30.43
CA GLN A 436 -2.09 -3.13 -29.05
C GLN A 436 -1.24 -4.23 -28.41
N ILE A 437 -0.65 -3.94 -27.26
CA ILE A 437 0.23 -4.86 -26.54
C ILE A 437 -0.34 -5.07 -25.13
N ASN A 438 -0.57 -6.33 -24.76
CA ASN A 438 -1.03 -6.69 -23.43
C ASN A 438 0.15 -7.05 -22.51
N PHE A 439 0.12 -6.52 -21.29
CA PHE A 439 1.12 -6.76 -20.26
C PHE A 439 0.48 -7.53 -19.12
N ASP A 440 0.70 -8.85 -19.13
CA ASP A 440 0.20 -9.75 -18.10
C ASP A 440 0.92 -9.54 -16.76
N ASP A 441 0.25 -9.93 -15.67
CA ASP A 441 0.86 -9.93 -14.34
C ASP A 441 1.98 -10.97 -14.26
N PHE A 442 3.05 -10.62 -13.53
CA PHE A 442 4.16 -11.55 -13.32
C PHE A 442 3.74 -12.74 -12.43
N THR A 443 4.21 -13.91 -12.83
CA THR A 443 4.16 -15.15 -12.04
C THR A 443 5.03 -15.03 -10.78
N ASP A 444 4.80 -15.91 -9.80
CA ASP A 444 5.57 -15.90 -8.55
C ASP A 444 7.07 -16.13 -8.80
N TYR A 445 7.39 -16.99 -9.78
CA TYR A 445 8.76 -17.24 -10.22
C TYR A 445 9.40 -15.97 -10.83
N GLU A 446 8.68 -15.27 -11.70
CA GLU A 446 9.16 -14.02 -12.31
C GLU A 446 9.33 -12.90 -11.28
N LEU A 447 8.38 -12.76 -10.34
CA LEU A 447 8.48 -11.78 -9.25
C LEU A 447 9.70 -12.05 -8.36
N LEU A 448 9.97 -13.32 -8.04
CA LEU A 448 11.17 -13.71 -7.30
C LEU A 448 12.44 -13.44 -8.11
N ALA A 449 12.46 -13.72 -9.41
CA ALA A 449 13.60 -13.41 -10.27
C ALA A 449 13.86 -11.90 -10.37
N ILE A 450 12.81 -11.07 -10.42
CA ILE A 450 12.91 -9.61 -10.34
C ILE A 450 13.48 -9.18 -8.98
N ALA A 451 13.03 -9.81 -7.89
CA ALA A 451 13.53 -9.52 -6.54
C ALA A 451 15.02 -9.85 -6.38
N LYS A 452 15.45 -11.01 -6.91
CA LYS A 452 16.87 -11.41 -6.94
C LYS A 452 17.71 -10.42 -7.74
N LYS A 453 17.28 -10.05 -8.95
CA LYS A 453 17.98 -9.05 -9.77
C LYS A 453 18.07 -7.70 -9.08
N GLN A 454 17.02 -7.29 -8.36
CA GLN A 454 17.04 -6.06 -7.57
C GLN A 454 17.99 -6.17 -6.38
N ALA A 455 18.02 -7.30 -5.68
CA ALA A 455 18.97 -7.55 -4.60
C ALA A 455 20.41 -7.47 -5.12
N GLU A 456 20.72 -8.18 -6.21
CA GLU A 456 22.05 -8.16 -6.85
C GLU A 456 22.49 -6.75 -7.24
N ASN A 457 21.60 -5.97 -7.86
CA ASN A 457 21.87 -4.57 -8.24
C ASN A 457 22.13 -3.65 -7.03
N ASN A 458 21.63 -4.03 -5.85
CA ASN A 458 21.87 -3.33 -4.59
C ASN A 458 22.93 -4.03 -3.72
N HIS A 459 23.68 -5.00 -4.28
CA HIS A 459 24.70 -5.79 -3.59
C HIS A 459 24.20 -6.66 -2.43
N TYR A 460 22.94 -7.09 -2.47
CA TYR A 460 22.35 -8.06 -1.55
C TYR A 460 22.15 -9.43 -2.19
N THR A 461 22.13 -10.47 -1.37
CA THR A 461 21.76 -11.84 -1.73
C THR A 461 20.66 -12.33 -0.78
N LEU A 462 19.65 -13.05 -1.28
CA LEU A 462 18.63 -13.67 -0.44
C LEU A 462 19.06 -15.09 -0.06
N THR A 463 18.85 -15.47 1.20
CA THR A 463 18.87 -16.89 1.60
C THR A 463 17.66 -17.64 1.06
N GLU A 464 17.71 -18.98 0.98
CA GLU A 464 16.55 -19.78 0.54
C GLU A 464 15.28 -19.50 1.36
N ASP A 465 15.41 -19.32 2.67
CA ASP A 465 14.27 -19.00 3.53
C ASP A 465 13.81 -17.55 3.35
N ALA A 466 14.71 -16.61 3.03
CA ALA A 466 14.32 -15.26 2.66
C ALA A 466 13.57 -15.21 1.32
N GLU A 467 13.91 -16.08 0.36
CA GLU A 467 13.12 -16.24 -0.87
C GLU A 467 11.69 -16.69 -0.56
N LYS A 468 11.52 -17.66 0.35
CA LYS A 468 10.19 -18.09 0.84
C LYS A 468 9.47 -16.95 1.55
N ALA A 469 10.15 -16.21 2.43
CA ALA A 469 9.57 -15.07 3.13
C ALA A 469 9.12 -13.96 2.17
N PHE A 470 9.92 -13.66 1.15
CA PHE A 470 9.55 -12.77 0.05
C PHE A 470 8.30 -13.29 -0.67
N LEU A 471 8.24 -14.57 -1.01
CA LEU A 471 7.08 -15.19 -1.66
C LEU A 471 5.81 -15.10 -0.81
N VAL A 472 5.92 -15.26 0.52
CA VAL A 472 4.81 -15.04 1.45
C VAL A 472 4.36 -13.58 1.39
N ARG A 473 5.29 -12.63 1.43
CA ARG A 473 4.97 -11.19 1.43
C ARG A 473 4.36 -10.72 0.11
N ILE A 474 4.89 -11.16 -1.04
CA ILE A 474 4.36 -10.78 -2.35
C ILE A 474 2.99 -11.44 -2.61
N ASN A 475 2.77 -12.67 -2.14
CA ASN A 475 1.45 -13.31 -2.23
C ASN A 475 0.40 -12.61 -1.37
N GLN A 476 0.82 -11.96 -0.27
CA GLN A 476 -0.07 -11.05 0.43
C GLN A 476 -0.44 -9.87 -0.48
N GLU A 477 0.51 -9.17 -1.09
CA GLU A 477 0.19 -8.03 -1.99
C GLU A 477 -0.69 -8.45 -3.19
N LYS A 478 -0.49 -9.66 -3.75
CA LYS A 478 -1.24 -10.16 -4.93
C LYS A 478 -2.75 -10.27 -4.76
N VAL A 479 -3.25 -10.43 -3.53
CA VAL A 479 -4.71 -10.53 -3.28
C VAL A 479 -5.37 -9.17 -3.09
N LEU A 480 -4.59 -8.08 -3.00
CA LEU A 480 -5.12 -6.73 -2.90
C LEU A 480 -5.63 -6.25 -4.27
N PRO A 481 -6.63 -5.35 -4.30
CA PRO A 481 -7.02 -4.68 -5.54
C PRO A 481 -5.82 -3.96 -6.19
N GLN A 482 -5.67 -4.08 -7.50
CA GLN A 482 -4.63 -3.40 -8.29
C GLN A 482 -3.19 -3.76 -7.88
N PHE A 483 -2.89 -5.07 -7.82
CA PHE A 483 -1.54 -5.56 -7.58
C PHE A 483 -0.51 -4.89 -8.51
N ALA A 484 0.55 -4.33 -7.92
CA ALA A 484 1.49 -3.45 -8.60
C ALA A 484 2.75 -4.15 -9.13
N ASN A 485 2.75 -5.50 -9.26
CA ASN A 485 3.80 -6.27 -9.94
C ASN A 485 5.23 -5.89 -9.49
N ALA A 486 6.14 -5.55 -10.41
CA ALA A 486 7.53 -5.22 -10.09
C ALA A 486 7.66 -4.01 -9.15
N ARG A 487 6.66 -3.11 -9.11
CA ARG A 487 6.61 -2.02 -8.12
C ARG A 487 6.35 -2.55 -6.72
N ALA A 488 5.51 -3.58 -6.57
CA ALA A 488 5.32 -4.27 -5.30
C ALA A 488 6.60 -4.99 -4.85
N VAL A 489 7.29 -5.67 -5.78
CA VAL A 489 8.62 -6.27 -5.52
C VAL A 489 9.58 -5.21 -5.00
N ARG A 490 9.69 -4.08 -5.70
CA ARG A 490 10.55 -2.97 -5.31
C ARG A 490 10.26 -2.49 -3.89
N ASN A 491 9.00 -2.26 -3.57
CA ASN A 491 8.59 -1.78 -2.26
C ASN A 491 8.91 -2.79 -1.15
N ILE A 492 8.68 -4.09 -1.39
CA ILE A 492 9.00 -5.16 -0.43
C ILE A 492 10.51 -5.24 -0.20
N MET A 493 11.31 -5.22 -1.27
CA MET A 493 12.77 -5.28 -1.18
C MET A 493 13.37 -4.05 -0.48
N GLU A 494 12.89 -2.85 -0.81
CA GLU A 494 13.30 -1.60 -0.13
C GLU A 494 12.88 -1.57 1.35
N ALA A 495 11.78 -2.22 1.72
CA ALA A 495 11.40 -2.41 3.11
C ALA A 495 12.33 -3.40 3.81
N ALA A 496 12.64 -4.53 3.18
CA ALA A 496 13.53 -5.54 3.75
C ALA A 496 14.95 -5.03 3.97
N MET A 497 15.52 -4.28 3.02
CA MET A 497 16.84 -3.66 3.18
C MET A 497 16.86 -2.63 4.32
N ARG A 498 15.76 -1.88 4.52
CA ARG A 498 15.63 -0.95 5.65
C ARG A 498 15.53 -1.69 6.99
N GLU A 499 14.74 -2.76 7.03
CA GLU A 499 14.60 -3.57 8.25
C GLU A 499 15.94 -4.20 8.63
N ARG A 500 16.68 -4.73 7.65
CA ARG A 500 18.04 -5.23 7.83
C ARG A 500 18.95 -4.17 8.44
N ALA A 501 18.96 -2.96 7.85
CA ALA A 501 19.77 -1.85 8.35
C ALA A 501 19.38 -1.43 9.78
N PHE A 502 18.09 -1.47 10.13
CA PHE A 502 17.60 -1.16 11.47
C PHE A 502 18.02 -2.23 12.49
N ARG A 503 17.85 -3.51 12.16
CA ARG A 503 18.23 -4.63 13.05
C ARG A 503 19.71 -4.64 13.39
N LEU A 504 20.55 -4.21 12.45
CA LEU A 504 22.00 -4.23 12.59
C LEU A 504 22.61 -2.95 13.18
N SER A 505 21.81 -1.90 13.42
CA SER A 505 22.35 -0.57 13.79
C SER A 505 23.09 -0.53 15.12
N ASP A 506 22.74 -1.40 16.07
CA ASP A 506 23.28 -1.41 17.44
C ASP A 506 24.21 -2.62 17.71
N GLN A 507 24.57 -3.39 16.69
CA GLN A 507 25.32 -4.65 16.84
C GLN A 507 26.67 -4.60 16.11
N SER A 508 27.63 -5.40 16.60
CA SER A 508 28.86 -5.68 15.85
C SER A 508 28.51 -6.56 14.65
N VAL A 509 28.65 -6.01 13.45
CA VAL A 509 28.29 -6.66 12.18
C VAL A 509 29.51 -7.18 11.44
N THR A 510 29.34 -8.34 10.80
CA THR A 510 30.28 -8.92 9.84
C THR A 510 29.99 -8.45 8.41
N GLU A 511 30.91 -8.69 7.46
CA GLU A 511 30.67 -8.39 6.04
C GLU A 511 29.48 -9.21 5.48
N GLU A 512 29.31 -10.45 5.92
CA GLU A 512 28.17 -11.30 5.53
C GLU A 512 26.84 -10.71 6.01
N ASP A 513 26.82 -10.11 7.21
CA ASP A 513 25.61 -9.49 7.75
C ASP A 513 25.11 -8.31 6.91
N LEU A 514 26.00 -7.64 6.19
CA LEU A 514 25.67 -6.45 5.40
C LEU A 514 25.14 -6.77 4.00
N VAL A 515 25.28 -8.02 3.54
CA VAL A 515 24.93 -8.42 2.17
C VAL A 515 23.86 -9.51 2.09
N ILE A 516 23.59 -10.23 3.18
CA ILE A 516 22.61 -11.32 3.19
C ILE A 516 21.28 -10.83 3.76
N LEU A 517 20.18 -11.05 3.03
CA LEU A 517 18.81 -10.86 3.52
C LEU A 517 18.23 -12.17 4.06
N GLU A 518 17.53 -12.07 5.18
CA GLU A 518 16.95 -13.17 5.96
C GLU A 518 15.43 -13.02 6.10
N PRO A 519 14.68 -14.08 6.48
CA PRO A 519 13.23 -14.02 6.63
C PRO A 519 12.71 -12.87 7.50
N LEU A 520 13.42 -12.59 8.60
CA LEU A 520 13.06 -11.55 9.55
C LEU A 520 13.08 -10.15 8.92
N ASP A 521 13.92 -9.93 7.91
CA ASP A 521 13.99 -8.65 7.20
C ASP A 521 12.70 -8.40 6.41
N PHE A 522 11.99 -9.45 6.03
CA PHE A 522 10.66 -9.36 5.41
C PHE A 522 9.52 -9.31 6.43
N GLY A 523 9.83 -9.22 7.72
CA GLY A 523 8.86 -9.27 8.82
C GLY A 523 8.26 -10.66 9.05
N ILE A 524 8.91 -11.72 8.55
CA ILE A 524 8.45 -13.11 8.69
C ILE A 524 9.38 -13.83 9.67
N ASN A 525 8.81 -14.39 10.73
CA ASN A 525 9.58 -15.23 11.63
C ASN A 525 9.91 -16.56 10.91
N PRO A 526 11.17 -17.03 10.88
CA PRO A 526 11.53 -18.33 10.30
C PRO A 526 10.59 -19.46 10.74
N GLU A 527 10.16 -19.49 12.01
CA GLU A 527 9.20 -20.48 12.52
C GLU A 527 7.84 -20.46 11.79
N GLN A 528 7.40 -19.31 11.27
CA GLN A 528 6.19 -19.21 10.44
C GLN A 528 6.38 -19.82 9.05
N LEU A 529 7.62 -19.95 8.58
CA LEU A 529 7.95 -20.70 7.35
C LEU A 529 7.89 -22.21 7.59
N PHE A 530 8.03 -22.64 8.85
CA PHE A 530 8.05 -24.06 9.26
C PHE A 530 6.75 -24.54 9.93
N GLY A 531 5.91 -23.63 10.45
CA GLY A 531 4.61 -23.94 11.10
C GLY A 531 3.44 -24.16 10.15
N ASP A 532 3.70 -24.13 8.84
CA ASP A 532 2.75 -24.51 7.80
C ASP A 532 2.93 -25.99 7.39
N ASP A 533 3.68 -26.86 8.10
CA ASP A 533 3.61 -28.29 7.74
C ASP A 533 2.21 -28.80 8.06
N ILE A 534 1.49 -29.21 7.01
CA ILE A 534 0.14 -29.78 7.14
C ILE A 534 0.13 -30.93 8.17
N LYS A 535 1.24 -31.64 8.37
CA LYS A 535 1.32 -32.68 9.40
C LYS A 535 1.06 -32.15 10.81
N ASP A 536 1.63 -30.99 11.14
CA ASP A 536 1.49 -30.37 12.47
C ASP A 536 0.06 -29.85 12.65
N LEU A 537 -0.48 -29.15 11.65
CA LEU A 537 -1.86 -28.67 11.65
C LEU A 537 -2.90 -29.82 11.71
N MET A 538 -2.61 -30.93 11.04
CA MET A 538 -3.42 -32.14 11.16
C MET A 538 -3.27 -32.80 12.53
N GLY A 539 -2.10 -32.68 13.16
CA GLY A 539 -1.87 -33.08 14.55
C GLY A 539 -2.71 -32.25 15.52
N GLU A 540 -2.73 -30.93 15.37
CA GLU A 540 -3.57 -30.01 16.14
C GLU A 540 -5.06 -30.34 15.99
N LEU A 541 -5.53 -30.60 14.76
CA LEU A 541 -6.90 -31.03 14.49
C LEU A 541 -7.24 -32.33 15.24
N GLN A 542 -6.33 -33.31 15.26
CA GLN A 542 -6.55 -34.57 15.95
C GLN A 542 -6.48 -34.44 17.47
N ALA A 543 -5.69 -33.49 17.98
CA ALA A 543 -5.54 -33.23 19.42
C ALA A 543 -6.76 -32.54 20.06
N LEU A 544 -7.69 -32.00 19.27
CA LEU A 544 -8.95 -31.46 19.80
C LEU A 544 -9.74 -32.58 20.49
N VAL A 545 -10.38 -32.27 21.62
CA VAL A 545 -11.23 -33.24 22.33
C VAL A 545 -12.49 -33.53 21.51
N GLY A 546 -12.87 -34.80 21.41
CA GLY A 546 -14.12 -35.20 20.73
C GLY A 546 -14.16 -34.87 19.24
N LEU A 547 -15.35 -34.51 18.74
CA LEU A 547 -15.57 -34.06 17.35
C LEU A 547 -15.13 -35.08 16.28
N ASP A 548 -15.19 -36.37 16.56
CA ASP A 548 -14.64 -37.41 15.66
C ASP A 548 -15.24 -37.35 14.25
N ASP A 549 -16.57 -37.21 14.15
CA ASP A 549 -17.27 -37.07 12.86
C ASP A 549 -16.81 -35.82 12.09
N VAL A 550 -16.63 -34.70 12.79
CA VAL A 550 -16.14 -33.44 12.20
C VAL A 550 -14.70 -33.59 11.72
N LYS A 551 -13.82 -34.17 12.53
CA LYS A 551 -12.42 -34.43 12.17
C LYS A 551 -12.33 -35.32 10.94
N GLU A 552 -13.18 -36.35 10.84
CA GLU A 552 -13.18 -37.27 9.70
C GLU A 552 -13.67 -36.59 8.41
N GLN A 553 -14.71 -35.76 8.49
CA GLN A 553 -15.17 -34.94 7.37
C GLN A 553 -14.11 -33.94 6.91
N VAL A 554 -13.52 -33.19 7.85
CA VAL A 554 -12.45 -32.22 7.55
C VAL A 554 -11.25 -32.91 6.91
N LYS A 555 -10.82 -34.06 7.43
CA LYS A 555 -9.74 -34.87 6.85
C LYS A 555 -10.07 -35.32 5.43
N SER A 556 -11.32 -35.71 5.16
CA SER A 556 -11.76 -36.12 3.82
C SER A 556 -11.72 -34.97 2.82
N ILE A 557 -12.20 -33.78 3.22
CA ILE A 557 -12.13 -32.56 2.41
C ILE A 557 -10.67 -32.22 2.10
N ILE A 558 -9.80 -32.23 3.11
CA ILE A 558 -8.36 -31.93 2.96
C ILE A 558 -7.69 -32.90 2.00
N ASN A 559 -7.99 -34.21 2.09
CA ASN A 559 -7.43 -35.21 1.20
C ASN A 559 -7.87 -35.03 -0.25
N TYR A 560 -9.15 -34.69 -0.47
CA TYR A 560 -9.67 -34.36 -1.79
C TYR A 560 -8.94 -33.15 -2.39
N VAL A 561 -8.87 -32.05 -1.62
CA VAL A 561 -8.20 -30.81 -2.04
C VAL A 561 -6.73 -31.04 -2.39
N ARG A 562 -6.00 -31.82 -1.59
CA ARG A 562 -4.62 -32.20 -1.88
C ARG A 562 -4.47 -32.99 -3.18
N ALA A 563 -5.41 -33.91 -3.45
CA ALA A 563 -5.39 -34.69 -4.67
C ALA A 563 -5.62 -33.81 -5.90
N GLU A 564 -6.55 -32.85 -5.82
CA GLU A 564 -6.79 -31.89 -6.89
C GLU A 564 -5.58 -30.97 -7.11
N LYS A 565 -4.98 -30.41 -6.05
CA LYS A 565 -3.79 -29.56 -6.17
C LYS A 565 -2.62 -30.27 -6.85
N ARG A 566 -2.39 -31.55 -6.54
CA ARG A 566 -1.37 -32.36 -7.21
C ARG A 566 -1.67 -32.57 -8.71
N ARG A 567 -2.94 -32.62 -9.11
CA ARG A 567 -3.31 -32.71 -10.53
C ARG A 567 -3.02 -31.39 -11.24
N GLU A 568 -3.29 -30.26 -10.59
CA GLU A 568 -2.95 -28.93 -11.10
C GLU A 568 -1.46 -28.80 -11.40
N GLU A 569 -0.61 -29.24 -10.48
CA GLU A 569 0.86 -29.26 -10.63
C GLU A 569 1.34 -30.08 -11.84
N HIS A 570 0.53 -31.04 -12.29
CA HIS A 570 0.81 -31.88 -13.48
C HIS A 570 0.11 -31.36 -14.75
N GLY A 571 -0.36 -30.10 -14.75
CA GLY A 571 -0.94 -29.44 -15.91
C GLY A 571 -2.40 -29.77 -16.20
N TYR A 572 -3.11 -30.44 -15.28
CA TYR A 572 -4.55 -30.60 -15.38
C TYR A 572 -5.24 -29.31 -14.93
N GLN A 573 -6.22 -28.83 -15.70
CA GLN A 573 -7.04 -27.71 -15.25
C GLN A 573 -7.87 -28.15 -14.04
N LEU A 574 -7.73 -27.43 -12.93
CA LEU A 574 -8.68 -27.54 -11.84
C LEU A 574 -10.04 -27.06 -12.36
N ASN A 575 -11.04 -27.92 -12.25
CA ASN A 575 -12.41 -27.43 -12.22
C ASN A 575 -12.56 -26.67 -10.89
N ASP A 576 -13.07 -25.43 -10.93
CA ASP A 576 -13.32 -24.57 -9.78
C ASP A 576 -13.62 -25.35 -8.48
N LEU A 577 -12.64 -25.42 -7.59
CA LEU A 577 -12.79 -26.05 -6.28
C LEU A 577 -13.73 -25.19 -5.43
N ALA A 578 -15.03 -25.48 -5.47
CA ALA A 578 -15.98 -24.88 -4.54
C ALA A 578 -15.69 -25.42 -3.13
N LEU A 579 -15.23 -24.55 -2.23
CA LEU A 579 -14.85 -24.91 -0.85
C LEU A 579 -15.69 -24.17 0.20
N HIS A 580 -16.71 -23.42 -0.20
CA HIS A 580 -17.59 -22.76 0.76
C HIS A 580 -18.34 -23.80 1.61
N MET A 581 -18.46 -23.51 2.91
CA MET A 581 -18.97 -24.46 3.90
C MET A 581 -20.08 -23.85 4.76
N VAL A 582 -20.93 -24.71 5.29
CA VAL A 582 -21.89 -24.38 6.36
C VAL A 582 -21.55 -25.19 7.60
N PHE A 583 -21.41 -24.52 8.74
CA PHE A 583 -21.18 -25.16 10.03
C PHE A 583 -22.44 -25.06 10.89
N THR A 584 -23.09 -26.19 11.16
CA THR A 584 -24.27 -26.25 12.03
C THR A 584 -23.88 -26.74 13.41
N GLY A 585 -24.48 -26.19 14.47
CA GLY A 585 -24.32 -26.71 15.83
C GLY A 585 -24.52 -25.64 16.90
N LYS A 586 -24.71 -26.04 18.15
CA LYS A 586 -24.94 -25.10 19.27
C LYS A 586 -23.69 -24.27 19.63
N PRO A 587 -23.80 -23.16 20.38
CA PRO A 587 -22.65 -22.36 20.81
C PRO A 587 -21.64 -23.19 21.59
N GLY A 588 -20.35 -22.89 21.41
CA GLY A 588 -19.27 -23.55 22.14
C GLY A 588 -18.92 -24.97 21.66
N THR A 589 -19.42 -25.42 20.51
CA THR A 589 -19.09 -26.74 19.91
C THR A 589 -17.74 -26.78 19.16
N GLY A 590 -17.06 -25.65 18.97
CA GLY A 590 -15.74 -25.60 18.33
C GLY A 590 -15.72 -25.14 16.86
N LYS A 591 -16.85 -24.68 16.31
CA LYS A 591 -16.98 -24.15 14.93
C LYS A 591 -15.86 -23.18 14.54
N THR A 592 -15.67 -22.11 15.31
CA THR A 592 -14.65 -21.08 15.03
C THR A 592 -13.22 -21.65 15.10
N THR A 593 -12.97 -22.60 16.01
CA THR A 593 -11.65 -23.26 16.15
C THR A 593 -11.34 -24.11 14.92
N ILE A 594 -12.28 -24.95 14.47
CA ILE A 594 -12.12 -25.75 13.26
C ILE A 594 -12.00 -24.88 12.01
N ALA A 595 -12.78 -23.79 11.90
CA ALA A 595 -12.70 -22.86 10.77
C ALA A 595 -11.31 -22.24 10.64
N ARG A 596 -10.69 -21.87 11.77
CA ARG A 596 -9.35 -21.30 11.80
C ARG A 596 -8.28 -22.33 11.38
N LEU A 597 -8.38 -23.56 11.86
CA LEU A 597 -7.50 -24.67 11.43
C LEU A 597 -7.65 -24.97 9.94
N ILE A 598 -8.87 -25.03 9.42
CA ILE A 598 -9.12 -25.24 7.98
C ILE A 598 -8.48 -24.12 7.17
N SER A 599 -8.59 -22.85 7.60
CA SER A 599 -7.96 -21.72 6.89
C SER A 599 -6.44 -21.90 6.77
N GLN A 600 -5.79 -22.27 7.87
CA GLN A 600 -4.33 -22.53 7.90
C GLN A 600 -3.95 -23.74 7.04
N ILE A 601 -4.72 -24.83 7.11
CA ILE A 601 -4.46 -26.04 6.32
C ILE A 601 -4.63 -25.75 4.82
N LEU A 602 -5.68 -25.05 4.41
CA LEU A 602 -5.89 -24.68 3.01
C LEU A 602 -4.81 -23.75 2.48
N LYS A 603 -4.24 -22.87 3.32
CA LYS A 603 -3.06 -22.08 2.98
C LYS A 603 -1.85 -22.95 2.75
N SER A 604 -1.59 -23.87 3.68
CA SER A 604 -0.45 -24.78 3.59
C SER A 604 -0.52 -25.71 2.35
N ILE A 605 -1.72 -26.12 1.92
CA ILE A 605 -1.91 -26.88 0.67
C ILE A 605 -1.67 -26.00 -0.57
N GLY A 606 -1.65 -24.67 -0.45
CA GLY A 606 -1.53 -23.75 -1.58
C GLY A 606 -2.86 -23.48 -2.30
N VAL A 607 -3.99 -23.69 -1.62
CA VAL A 607 -5.31 -23.23 -2.09
C VAL A 607 -5.50 -21.76 -1.72
N LEU A 608 -5.21 -21.40 -0.47
CA LEU A 608 -5.30 -20.02 0.02
C LEU A 608 -3.91 -19.39 0.07
N LYS A 609 -3.81 -18.08 -0.24
CA LYS A 609 -2.51 -17.38 -0.25
C LYS A 609 -2.05 -16.88 1.12
N ARG A 610 -2.97 -16.67 2.06
CA ARG A 610 -2.69 -16.02 3.36
C ARG A 610 -3.11 -16.84 4.58
N GLY A 611 -4.19 -17.65 4.49
CA GLY A 611 -4.65 -18.53 5.58
C GLY A 611 -5.17 -17.81 6.83
N HIS A 612 -5.44 -16.52 6.73
CA HIS A 612 -6.11 -15.76 7.78
C HIS A 612 -7.62 -16.02 7.76
N MET A 613 -8.29 -15.70 8.86
CA MET A 613 -9.74 -15.82 8.99
C MET A 613 -10.30 -14.47 9.46
N ILE A 614 -11.27 -13.94 8.72
CA ILE A 614 -12.02 -12.74 9.10
C ILE A 614 -13.36 -13.20 9.65
N GLU A 615 -13.57 -12.99 10.94
CA GLU A 615 -14.81 -13.31 11.65
C GLU A 615 -15.74 -12.10 11.62
N VAL A 616 -16.99 -12.30 11.18
CA VAL A 616 -17.99 -11.24 11.03
C VAL A 616 -19.35 -11.72 11.52
N THR A 617 -20.16 -10.76 11.96
CA THR A 617 -21.56 -10.92 12.31
C THR A 617 -22.46 -10.09 11.40
N ARG A 618 -23.78 -10.13 11.57
CA ARG A 618 -24.72 -9.27 10.83
C ARG A 618 -24.37 -7.78 10.95
N ASP A 619 -23.97 -7.34 12.14
CA ASP A 619 -23.69 -5.92 12.40
C ASP A 619 -22.46 -5.43 11.64
N ASP A 620 -21.52 -6.32 11.32
CA ASP A 620 -20.33 -5.99 10.53
C ASP A 620 -20.65 -5.84 9.04
N LEU A 621 -21.59 -6.64 8.53
CA LEU A 621 -21.93 -6.69 7.11
C LEU A 621 -23.01 -5.69 6.71
N VAL A 622 -23.98 -5.44 7.60
CA VAL A 622 -25.17 -4.64 7.29
C VAL A 622 -24.96 -3.17 7.69
N GLY A 623 -25.28 -2.25 6.77
CA GLY A 623 -25.21 -0.80 6.99
C GLY A 623 -26.42 -0.26 7.77
N GLN A 624 -26.25 0.88 8.43
CA GLN A 624 -27.34 1.55 9.16
C GLN A 624 -28.26 2.37 8.23
N TYR A 625 -27.79 2.68 7.01
CA TYR A 625 -28.50 3.51 6.03
C TYR A 625 -28.55 2.81 4.65
N ILE A 626 -29.59 3.14 3.87
CA ILE A 626 -29.81 2.61 2.51
C ILE A 626 -28.59 2.88 1.62
N GLY A 627 -28.14 1.86 0.89
CA GLY A 627 -27.03 1.93 -0.06
C GLY A 627 -25.63 1.78 0.56
N GLN A 628 -25.52 1.59 1.88
CA GLN A 628 -24.23 1.34 2.54
C GLN A 628 -23.90 -0.15 2.71
N THR A 629 -24.90 -1.03 2.68
CA THR A 629 -24.72 -2.45 3.00
C THR A 629 -23.86 -3.18 1.99
N GLY A 630 -24.09 -3.00 0.68
CA GLY A 630 -23.26 -3.61 -0.36
C GLY A 630 -21.77 -3.24 -0.21
N PRO A 631 -21.42 -1.93 -0.18
CA PRO A 631 -20.03 -1.50 0.02
C PRO A 631 -19.40 -2.03 1.33
N LYS A 632 -20.13 -2.00 2.44
CA LYS A 632 -19.65 -2.47 3.75
C LYS A 632 -19.40 -3.99 3.77
N THR A 633 -20.34 -4.76 3.22
CA THR A 633 -20.19 -6.21 3.06
C THR A 633 -19.00 -6.53 2.15
N LEU A 634 -18.86 -5.81 1.03
CA LEU A 634 -17.75 -6.00 0.10
C LEU A 634 -16.39 -5.68 0.73
N GLU A 635 -16.31 -4.65 1.56
CA GLU A 635 -15.10 -4.32 2.32
C GLU A 635 -14.66 -5.48 3.21
N LYS A 636 -15.58 -6.05 3.98
CA LYS A 636 -15.30 -7.22 4.84
C LYS A 636 -14.94 -8.48 4.04
N ILE A 637 -15.58 -8.70 2.90
CA ILE A 637 -15.20 -9.80 1.99
C ILE A 637 -13.78 -9.60 1.44
N LYS A 638 -13.43 -8.37 1.04
CA LYS A 638 -12.08 -8.04 0.55
C LYS A 638 -11.00 -8.23 1.60
N GLU A 639 -11.29 -7.92 2.87
CA GLU A 639 -10.40 -8.24 3.99
C GLU A 639 -10.11 -9.75 4.07
N ALA A 640 -11.07 -10.60 3.68
CA ALA A 640 -10.95 -12.06 3.70
C ALA A 640 -10.29 -12.67 2.45
N TYR A 641 -10.00 -11.90 1.39
CA TYR A 641 -9.34 -12.43 0.20
C TYR A 641 -7.96 -13.04 0.50
N GLY A 642 -7.72 -14.23 -0.04
CA GLY A 642 -6.58 -15.09 0.27
C GLY A 642 -6.76 -15.92 1.54
N GLY A 643 -7.94 -15.87 2.18
CA GLY A 643 -8.25 -16.50 3.46
C GLY A 643 -9.71 -16.99 3.54
N VAL A 644 -10.23 -17.05 4.76
CA VAL A 644 -11.60 -17.47 5.06
C VAL A 644 -12.42 -16.30 5.60
N LEU A 645 -13.61 -16.06 5.05
CA LEU A 645 -14.65 -15.24 5.67
C LEU A 645 -15.55 -16.15 6.51
N PHE A 646 -15.48 -16.02 7.83
CA PHE A 646 -16.31 -16.75 8.77
C PHE A 646 -17.47 -15.87 9.23
N ILE A 647 -18.70 -16.24 8.88
CA ILE A 647 -19.92 -15.49 9.24
C ILE A 647 -20.59 -16.23 10.39
N ASP A 648 -20.49 -15.70 11.61
CA ASP A 648 -21.19 -16.26 12.77
C ASP A 648 -22.66 -15.85 12.78
N GLU A 649 -23.52 -16.75 13.25
CA GLU A 649 -24.97 -16.63 13.22
C GLU A 649 -25.52 -16.14 11.86
N ALA A 650 -25.04 -16.73 10.77
CA ALA A 650 -25.32 -16.28 9.40
C ALA A 650 -26.81 -16.20 9.05
N TYR A 651 -27.65 -17.04 9.67
CA TYR A 651 -29.11 -16.99 9.55
C TYR A 651 -29.70 -15.63 9.92
N SER A 652 -29.02 -14.85 10.76
CA SER A 652 -29.44 -13.50 11.15
C SER A 652 -29.46 -12.54 9.97
N LEU A 653 -28.65 -12.74 8.92
CA LEU A 653 -28.69 -11.95 7.69
C LEU A 653 -30.02 -12.07 6.95
N TYR A 654 -30.81 -13.10 7.27
CA TYR A 654 -32.09 -13.38 6.65
C TYR A 654 -33.25 -13.13 7.62
N SER A 655 -34.02 -12.05 7.40
CA SER A 655 -35.22 -11.71 8.20
C SER A 655 -36.54 -12.09 7.51
N GLY A 656 -36.50 -12.62 6.28
CA GLY A 656 -37.70 -13.00 5.52
C GLY A 656 -38.43 -11.87 4.79
N SER A 657 -37.92 -10.64 4.79
CA SER A 657 -38.48 -9.52 4.01
C SER A 657 -37.51 -9.06 2.90
N GLN A 658 -38.02 -8.85 1.68
CA GLN A 658 -37.19 -8.40 0.54
C GLN A 658 -36.67 -6.96 0.67
N ASN A 659 -37.26 -6.16 1.56
CA ASN A 659 -36.85 -4.77 1.81
C ASN A 659 -35.80 -4.64 2.93
N ASP A 660 -35.26 -5.74 3.45
CA ASP A 660 -34.24 -5.69 4.50
C ASP A 660 -32.83 -5.60 3.92
N PHE A 661 -32.00 -4.79 4.56
CA PHE A 661 -30.60 -4.57 4.20
C PHE A 661 -29.77 -5.87 4.15
N GLY A 662 -30.17 -6.89 4.92
CA GLY A 662 -29.55 -8.22 4.89
C GLY A 662 -29.61 -8.92 3.52
N PHE A 663 -30.64 -8.65 2.69
CA PHE A 663 -30.72 -9.22 1.35
C PHE A 663 -29.64 -8.67 0.41
N GLU A 664 -29.28 -7.40 0.57
CA GLU A 664 -28.19 -6.75 -0.18
C GLU A 664 -26.83 -7.35 0.19
N ALA A 665 -26.61 -7.62 1.48
CA ALA A 665 -25.40 -8.31 1.97
C ALA A 665 -25.30 -9.72 1.38
N ILE A 666 -26.39 -10.50 1.40
CA ILE A 666 -26.44 -11.84 0.81
C ILE A 666 -26.18 -11.80 -0.70
N SER A 667 -26.77 -10.84 -1.41
CA SER A 667 -26.56 -10.70 -2.87
C SER A 667 -25.10 -10.40 -3.20
N THR A 668 -24.47 -9.54 -2.41
CA THR A 668 -23.03 -9.23 -2.51
C THR A 668 -22.20 -10.48 -2.22
N LEU A 669 -22.51 -11.22 -1.16
CA LEU A 669 -21.82 -12.45 -0.80
C LEU A 669 -21.89 -13.51 -1.91
N ILE A 670 -23.08 -13.76 -2.48
CA ILE A 670 -23.28 -14.73 -3.57
C ILE A 670 -22.42 -14.36 -4.78
N LYS A 671 -22.38 -13.08 -5.15
CA LYS A 671 -21.56 -12.60 -6.26
C LYS A 671 -20.07 -12.86 -6.00
N GLU A 672 -19.58 -12.50 -4.82
CA GLU A 672 -18.16 -12.66 -4.50
C GLU A 672 -17.74 -14.13 -4.35
N MET A 673 -18.65 -15.00 -3.86
CA MET A 673 -18.47 -16.46 -3.85
C MET A 673 -18.40 -17.06 -5.28
N GLU A 674 -19.02 -16.42 -6.26
CA GLU A 674 -18.92 -16.84 -7.67
C GLU A 674 -17.62 -16.35 -8.30
N ASP A 675 -17.35 -15.06 -8.16
CA ASP A 675 -16.31 -14.36 -8.92
C ASP A 675 -14.89 -14.61 -8.36
N ASN A 676 -14.76 -15.14 -7.13
CA ASN A 676 -13.46 -15.25 -6.42
C ASN A 676 -13.22 -16.61 -5.76
N ARG A 677 -13.69 -17.70 -6.38
CA ARG A 677 -13.57 -19.08 -5.85
C ARG A 677 -12.14 -19.53 -5.58
N ASP A 678 -11.19 -19.00 -6.33
CA ASP A 678 -9.75 -19.31 -6.24
C ASP A 678 -9.07 -18.70 -5.01
N LYS A 679 -9.66 -17.66 -4.41
CA LYS A 679 -9.02 -16.89 -3.33
C LYS A 679 -9.92 -16.61 -2.13
N LEU A 680 -11.20 -17.00 -2.14
CA LEU A 680 -12.13 -16.77 -1.04
C LEU A 680 -12.82 -18.07 -0.64
N VAL A 681 -12.69 -18.45 0.62
CA VAL A 681 -13.54 -19.47 1.24
C VAL A 681 -14.50 -18.78 2.20
N VAL A 682 -15.77 -19.16 2.16
CA VAL A 682 -16.82 -18.61 3.02
C VAL A 682 -17.33 -19.73 3.89
N ILE A 683 -17.30 -19.54 5.21
CA ILE A 683 -17.85 -20.48 6.18
C ILE A 683 -18.99 -19.77 6.90
N MET A 684 -20.21 -20.25 6.73
CA MET A 684 -21.39 -19.73 7.43
C MET A 684 -21.72 -20.62 8.61
N ALA A 685 -21.72 -20.07 9.82
CA ALA A 685 -22.00 -20.78 11.05
C ALA A 685 -23.37 -20.40 11.62
N GLY A 686 -24.06 -21.36 12.24
CA GLY A 686 -25.30 -21.08 12.94
C GLY A 686 -25.97 -22.32 13.53
N TYR A 687 -27.18 -22.13 14.06
CA TYR A 687 -27.99 -23.21 14.60
C TYR A 687 -28.59 -24.07 13.47
N PRO A 688 -28.70 -25.40 13.65
CA PRO A 688 -29.11 -26.30 12.56
C PRO A 688 -30.45 -25.93 11.90
N VAL A 689 -31.49 -25.63 12.69
CA VAL A 689 -32.84 -25.37 12.18
C VAL A 689 -32.91 -24.04 11.42
N GLU A 690 -32.26 -23.02 11.96
CA GLU A 690 -32.21 -21.66 11.43
C GLU A 690 -31.38 -21.61 10.14
N MET A 691 -30.25 -22.32 10.10
CA MET A 691 -29.43 -22.45 8.90
C MET A 691 -30.16 -23.21 7.79
N GLU A 692 -30.85 -24.32 8.10
CA GLU A 692 -31.64 -25.04 7.10
C GLU A 692 -32.76 -24.15 6.52
N ARG A 693 -33.42 -23.36 7.39
CA ARG A 693 -34.43 -22.38 6.96
C ARG A 693 -33.82 -21.34 6.01
N MET A 694 -32.67 -20.76 6.36
CA MET A 694 -31.96 -19.79 5.51
C MET A 694 -31.58 -20.40 4.14
N LEU A 695 -31.00 -21.61 4.13
CA LEU A 695 -30.54 -22.27 2.90
C LEU A 695 -31.70 -22.68 1.98
N SER A 696 -32.82 -23.12 2.56
CA SER A 696 -34.02 -23.48 1.79
C SER A 696 -34.64 -22.29 1.06
N MET A 697 -34.46 -21.07 1.57
CA MET A 697 -35.03 -19.85 1.02
C MET A 697 -34.12 -19.14 0.01
N ASN A 698 -32.83 -19.50 -0.04
CA ASN A 698 -31.87 -18.92 -0.99
C ASN A 698 -31.10 -20.00 -1.77
N ALA A 699 -31.63 -20.33 -2.96
CA ALA A 699 -30.99 -21.26 -3.88
C ALA A 699 -29.61 -20.80 -4.36
N GLY A 700 -29.34 -19.48 -4.37
CA GLY A 700 -28.07 -18.89 -4.77
C GLY A 700 -26.93 -19.22 -3.79
N ILE A 701 -27.19 -19.14 -2.48
CA ILE A 701 -26.25 -19.61 -1.46
C ILE A 701 -26.12 -21.14 -1.55
N ARG A 702 -27.25 -21.86 -1.53
CA ARG A 702 -27.24 -23.33 -1.46
C ARG A 702 -26.47 -23.99 -2.60
N SER A 703 -26.53 -23.44 -3.81
CA SER A 703 -25.80 -23.96 -4.97
C SER A 703 -24.28 -23.77 -4.91
N ARG A 704 -23.78 -22.86 -4.05
CA ARG A 704 -22.34 -22.55 -3.90
C ARG A 704 -21.70 -23.20 -2.68
N ILE A 705 -22.51 -23.75 -1.77
CA ILE A 705 -22.02 -24.49 -0.61
C ILE A 705 -21.68 -25.91 -1.04
N ALA A 706 -20.42 -26.28 -0.87
CA ALA A 706 -19.93 -27.61 -1.20
C ALA A 706 -20.07 -28.58 -0.02
N TYR A 707 -19.92 -28.08 1.21
CA TYR A 707 -19.88 -28.91 2.42
C TYR A 707 -20.76 -28.34 3.53
N THR A 708 -21.51 -29.22 4.19
CA THR A 708 -22.21 -28.91 5.44
C THR A 708 -21.63 -29.82 6.52
N ILE A 709 -21.06 -29.21 7.57
CA ILE A 709 -20.43 -29.91 8.69
C ILE A 709 -21.27 -29.68 9.93
N ASP A 710 -21.77 -30.77 10.53
CA ASP A 710 -22.56 -30.73 11.75
C ASP A 710 -21.66 -30.94 12.98
N PHE A 711 -21.76 -30.02 13.93
CA PHE A 711 -20.98 -29.99 15.17
C PHE A 711 -21.87 -30.45 16.33
N PRO A 712 -21.73 -31.71 16.77
CA PRO A 712 -22.54 -32.25 17.86
C PRO A 712 -22.22 -31.56 19.20
N ASP A 713 -23.15 -31.67 20.14
CA ASP A 713 -22.90 -31.28 21.53
C ASP A 713 -21.86 -32.24 22.15
N TYR A 714 -20.92 -31.69 22.93
CA TYR A 714 -19.95 -32.51 23.67
C TYR A 714 -20.67 -33.33 24.75
N SER A 715 -20.27 -34.59 24.86
CA SER A 715 -20.62 -35.49 25.96
C SER A 715 -20.06 -34.99 27.29
N SER A 716 -20.59 -35.51 28.40
CA SER A 716 -20.09 -35.17 29.74
C SER A 716 -18.60 -35.49 29.91
N ASP A 717 -18.14 -36.60 29.33
CA ASP A 717 -16.73 -37.03 29.38
C ASP A 717 -15.82 -36.06 28.62
N GLU A 718 -16.23 -35.66 27.41
CA GLU A 718 -15.50 -34.67 26.61
C GLU A 718 -15.48 -33.28 27.29
N LEU A 719 -16.56 -32.88 27.95
CA LEU A 719 -16.60 -31.62 28.71
C LEU A 719 -15.64 -31.65 29.92
N LEU A 720 -15.53 -32.80 30.60
CA LEU A 720 -14.53 -33.00 31.66
C LEU A 720 -13.11 -32.90 31.09
N GLU A 721 -12.83 -33.55 29.97
CA GLU A 721 -11.52 -33.44 29.31
C GLU A 721 -11.18 -31.99 28.95
N ILE A 722 -12.14 -31.25 28.38
CA ILE A 722 -11.97 -29.82 28.06
C ILE A 722 -11.68 -29.00 29.32
N PHE A 723 -12.38 -29.27 30.43
CA PHE A 723 -12.13 -28.62 31.73
C PHE A 723 -10.72 -28.90 32.24
N VAL A 724 -10.30 -30.17 32.24
CA VAL A 724 -8.98 -30.60 32.72
C VAL A 724 -7.88 -30.01 31.83
N MET A 725 -8.05 -30.00 30.52
CA MET A 725 -7.11 -29.36 29.60
C MET A 725 -6.98 -27.86 29.86
N ALA A 726 -8.09 -27.15 30.07
CA ALA A 726 -8.05 -25.73 30.40
C ALA A 726 -7.33 -25.45 31.73
N ALA A 727 -7.52 -26.32 32.72
CA ALA A 727 -6.82 -26.26 34.00
C ALA A 727 -5.32 -26.48 33.86
N HIS A 728 -4.91 -27.54 33.16
CA HIS A 728 -3.50 -27.87 32.91
C HIS A 728 -2.78 -26.78 32.12
N GLN A 729 -3.42 -26.19 31.11
CA GLN A 729 -2.86 -25.08 30.33
C GLN A 729 -2.56 -23.84 31.18
N GLN A 730 -3.30 -23.64 32.28
CA GLN A 730 -3.07 -22.54 33.23
C GLN A 730 -2.25 -22.98 34.46
N GLY A 731 -1.66 -24.19 34.44
CA GLY A 731 -0.79 -24.69 35.51
C GLY A 731 -1.53 -25.25 36.74
N PHE A 732 -2.84 -25.48 36.66
CA PHE A 732 -3.61 -26.09 37.74
C PHE A 732 -3.58 -27.61 37.70
N ILE A 733 -3.57 -28.21 38.88
CA ILE A 733 -3.72 -29.65 39.10
C ILE A 733 -5.16 -29.94 39.52
N VAL A 734 -5.83 -30.83 38.80
CA VAL A 734 -7.19 -31.27 39.13
C VAL A 734 -7.13 -32.66 39.74
N THR A 735 -7.47 -32.79 41.02
CA THR A 735 -7.49 -34.09 41.71
C THR A 735 -8.56 -35.02 41.16
N GLU A 736 -8.41 -36.34 41.31
CA GLU A 736 -9.41 -37.32 40.85
C GLU A 736 -10.79 -37.09 41.49
N GLU A 737 -10.85 -36.77 42.78
CA GLU A 737 -12.10 -36.43 43.47
C GLU A 737 -12.76 -35.17 42.86
N THR A 738 -11.96 -34.19 42.46
CA THR A 738 -12.45 -32.98 41.78
C THR A 738 -12.98 -33.33 40.40
N LYS A 739 -12.31 -34.21 39.64
CA LYS A 739 -12.78 -34.68 38.33
C LYS A 739 -14.12 -35.39 38.44
N GLU A 740 -14.30 -36.27 39.43
CA GLU A 740 -15.59 -36.92 39.70
C GLU A 740 -16.70 -35.91 39.98
N LYS A 741 -16.39 -34.87 40.77
CA LYS A 741 -17.37 -33.81 41.07
C LYS A 741 -17.75 -33.00 39.83
N VAL A 742 -16.76 -32.64 39.00
CA VAL A 742 -16.97 -31.93 37.73
C VAL A 742 -17.77 -32.79 36.75
N GLN A 743 -17.49 -34.10 36.69
CA GLN A 743 -18.23 -35.05 35.86
C GLN A 743 -19.71 -35.11 36.24
N GLN A 744 -20.03 -35.15 37.54
CA GLN A 744 -21.42 -35.11 38.01
C GLN A 744 -22.13 -33.84 37.57
N VAL A 745 -21.46 -32.69 37.67
CA VAL A 745 -22.01 -31.40 37.25
C VAL A 745 -22.29 -31.39 35.75
N PHE A 746 -21.37 -31.88 34.91
CA PHE A 746 -21.59 -31.97 33.47
C PHE A 746 -22.65 -33.00 33.08
N ALA A 747 -22.72 -34.17 33.73
CA ALA A 747 -23.75 -35.17 33.49
C ALA A 747 -25.15 -34.63 33.81
N ASP A 748 -25.29 -33.94 34.94
CA ASP A 748 -26.54 -33.27 35.32
C ASP A 748 -26.94 -32.19 34.30
N GLY A 749 -25.99 -31.33 33.90
CA GLY A 749 -26.22 -30.29 32.90
C GLY A 749 -26.58 -30.85 31.52
N PHE A 750 -25.91 -31.93 31.09
CA PHE A 750 -26.18 -32.59 29.82
C PHE A 750 -27.58 -33.23 29.79
N SER A 751 -28.05 -33.79 30.92
CA SER A 751 -29.39 -34.36 31.02
C SER A 751 -30.51 -33.31 30.91
N LYS A 752 -30.24 -32.06 31.32
CA LYS A 752 -31.18 -30.93 31.30
C LYS A 752 -30.96 -29.98 30.11
N ARG A 753 -30.12 -30.37 29.14
CA ARG A 753 -29.69 -29.49 28.05
C ARG A 753 -30.88 -28.97 27.22
N ASP A 754 -30.85 -27.68 26.94
CA ASP A 754 -31.80 -27.02 26.04
C ASP A 754 -31.07 -26.53 24.76
N GLN A 755 -31.70 -25.61 24.02
CA GLN A 755 -31.13 -25.00 22.82
C GLN A 755 -29.93 -24.06 23.11
N HIS A 756 -29.76 -23.61 24.36
CA HIS A 756 -28.70 -22.68 24.78
C HIS A 756 -27.54 -23.39 25.49
N PHE A 757 -27.48 -24.72 25.41
CA PHE A 757 -26.41 -25.50 26.02
C PHE A 757 -25.03 -25.02 25.54
N GLY A 758 -24.21 -24.53 26.48
CA GLY A 758 -23.00 -23.77 26.19
C GLY A 758 -21.75 -24.59 25.83
N ASN A 759 -21.81 -25.93 25.87
CA ASN A 759 -20.72 -26.82 25.44
C ASN A 759 -19.34 -26.43 26.04
N ALA A 760 -18.26 -26.37 25.26
CA ALA A 760 -16.93 -26.01 25.74
C ALA A 760 -16.87 -24.62 26.42
N ARG A 761 -17.77 -23.68 26.04
CA ARG A 761 -17.91 -22.39 26.71
C ARG A 761 -18.40 -22.57 28.15
N ALA A 762 -19.31 -23.52 28.37
CA ALA A 762 -19.78 -23.87 29.71
C ALA A 762 -18.67 -24.52 30.55
N ALA A 763 -17.87 -25.43 29.96
CA ALA A 763 -16.74 -26.04 30.66
C ALA A 763 -15.69 -25.00 31.10
N ARG A 764 -15.33 -24.05 30.22
CA ARG A 764 -14.44 -22.94 30.56
C ARG A 764 -15.02 -22.01 31.62
N SER A 765 -16.32 -21.72 31.54
CA SER A 765 -17.03 -20.91 32.55
C SER A 765 -16.98 -21.58 33.92
N LEU A 766 -17.22 -22.89 33.99
CA LEU A 766 -17.11 -23.66 35.24
C LEU A 766 -15.69 -23.61 35.82
N PHE A 767 -14.66 -23.71 34.98
CA PHE A 767 -13.27 -23.59 35.40
C PHE A 767 -12.93 -22.20 35.98
N GLU A 768 -13.35 -21.11 35.32
CA GLU A 768 -13.14 -19.76 35.86
C GLU A 768 -13.87 -19.55 37.19
N LYS A 769 -15.07 -20.12 37.35
CA LYS A 769 -15.77 -20.12 38.65
C LYS A 769 -15.04 -20.93 39.72
N ALA A 770 -14.48 -22.09 39.34
CA ALA A 770 -13.69 -22.92 40.25
C ALA A 770 -12.45 -22.16 40.76
N LYS A 771 -11.74 -21.45 39.88
CA LYS A 771 -10.61 -20.58 40.27
C LYS A 771 -11.02 -19.48 41.26
N LEU A 772 -12.19 -18.88 41.07
CA LEU A 772 -12.70 -17.88 41.99
C LEU A 772 -13.00 -18.50 43.37
N GLN A 773 -13.60 -19.69 43.42
CA GLN A 773 -13.86 -20.38 44.68
C GLN A 773 -12.58 -20.82 45.38
N GLN A 774 -11.60 -21.31 44.62
CA GLN A 774 -10.28 -21.65 45.13
C GLN A 774 -9.61 -20.41 45.75
N SER A 775 -9.63 -19.26 45.08
CA SER A 775 -9.13 -17.99 45.64
C SER A 775 -9.79 -17.65 46.98
N ASN A 776 -11.12 -17.82 47.10
CA ASN A 776 -11.84 -17.59 48.35
C ASN A 776 -11.42 -18.58 49.46
N ARG A 777 -11.13 -19.83 49.10
CA ARG A 777 -10.61 -20.83 50.03
C ARG A 777 -9.19 -20.48 50.49
N LEU A 778 -8.30 -20.16 49.57
CA LEU A 778 -6.89 -19.80 49.85
C LEU A 778 -6.79 -18.54 50.72
N ALA A 779 -7.71 -17.58 50.57
CA ALA A 779 -7.78 -16.41 51.44
C ALA A 779 -8.07 -16.73 52.92
N LEU A 780 -8.54 -17.94 53.23
CA LEU A 780 -8.85 -18.41 54.58
C LEU A 780 -7.80 -19.39 55.12
N ASP A 781 -6.86 -19.85 54.29
CA ASP A 781 -5.84 -20.84 54.64
C ASP A 781 -4.55 -20.56 53.85
N GLU A 782 -3.61 -19.86 54.48
CA GLU A 782 -2.35 -19.39 53.86
C GLU A 782 -1.35 -20.53 53.56
N GLU A 783 -1.55 -21.73 54.11
CA GLU A 783 -0.69 -22.91 53.92
C GLU A 783 -1.19 -23.83 52.78
N ALA A 784 -2.34 -23.53 52.19
CA ALA A 784 -2.96 -24.36 51.16
C ALA A 784 -2.25 -24.24 49.79
N ASP A 785 -2.19 -25.35 49.06
CA ASP A 785 -1.59 -25.40 47.72
C ASP A 785 -2.35 -24.51 46.72
N LEU A 786 -1.63 -23.54 46.17
CA LEU A 786 -2.10 -22.52 45.25
C LEU A 786 -2.53 -23.10 43.89
N PHE A 787 -2.00 -24.26 43.49
CA PHE A 787 -2.18 -24.81 42.14
C PHE A 787 -3.20 -25.96 42.09
N THR A 788 -3.65 -26.47 43.23
CA THR A 788 -4.56 -27.62 43.27
C THR A 788 -6.02 -27.20 43.44
N LEU A 789 -6.88 -27.66 42.51
CA LEU A 789 -8.34 -27.54 42.60
C LEU A 789 -8.94 -28.73 43.37
N LEU A 790 -9.73 -28.43 44.39
CA LEU A 790 -10.39 -29.42 45.26
C LEU A 790 -11.90 -29.51 44.99
N PRO A 791 -12.59 -30.60 45.40
CA PRO A 791 -14.03 -30.77 45.14
C PRO A 791 -14.91 -29.63 45.66
N GLN A 792 -14.51 -28.99 46.77
CA GLN A 792 -15.22 -27.87 47.38
C GLN A 792 -15.12 -26.55 46.58
N ASP A 793 -14.16 -26.46 45.65
CA ASP A 793 -14.01 -25.32 44.74
C ASP A 793 -15.04 -25.40 43.59
N ILE A 794 -15.68 -26.56 43.39
CA ILE A 794 -16.71 -26.77 42.37
C ILE A 794 -18.10 -26.50 42.97
N LYS A 795 -18.56 -25.26 42.84
CA LYS A 795 -19.91 -24.84 43.25
C LYS A 795 -20.73 -24.40 42.04
N GLU A 796 -21.64 -25.26 41.61
CA GLU A 796 -22.93 -24.95 40.96
C GLU A 796 -23.53 -26.23 40.39
N THR A 797 -24.84 -26.37 40.52
CA THR A 797 -25.69 -27.14 39.60
C THR A 797 -25.98 -26.26 38.39
N PHE A 798 -25.81 -26.79 37.18
CA PHE A 798 -26.24 -26.17 35.91
C PHE A 798 -27.71 -25.75 35.92
#